data_AF-A0A8X8WVH3-F1
#
_entry.id   AF-A0A8X8WVH3-F1
#
_cell.length_a   1.000
_cell.length_b   1.000
_cell.length_c   1.000
_cell.angle_alpha   90.00
_cell.angle_beta   90.00
_cell.angle_gamma   90.00
#
_symmetry.space_group_name_H-M   'P 1'
#
loop_
_entity.id
_entity.type
_entity.pdbx_description
1 polymer ?
#
loop_
_entity_poly.entity_id
_entity_poly.type
_entity_poly.pdbx_seq_one_letter_code
_entity_poly.pdbx_strand_id
1 'polypeptide(L)'
;MADLPNVPNAPSSFWTQANALLRKNLTFQASSLSKRSIKTNIRLVLSPFFLCLLLVLIQSLVDNELDKPSNRCGCTCVDTDGNGQCERRCGIEYSTLDQGFTCPITHPPAWPPLLQIPKEQFRAVRTESTSYQDLPDGSCKRTGSCPATMLITGNNQTFGQSVAGNMFPTPSNINFSDILFSIADVALGSESRTEYTNFLDAAFFSNTPLDLLQSQCASNSQFSVPLQLGSATIQQDVRCIQTLSLWRNSSSEINDELYKGYRRGNPERQINEIVAAYDFVNSNENLFNVTIWYNSTYKNNTGNQPLALTRVARSVNLVTESCLFSCFKLLLIVASNSYLQFLLGPATKLLFEFVKEMPKPETRLRLDFSSLLGPLFFTWVIFQLFPVILTSLIYEKQFRLKIMMKMHGLGDGPYWMISYAYFLAISTMYMICFVVFGSGVGLKFFTLNDYSIQFVFYFLYINLQVSLAFLVADVFSNTKTATVVGYMMVFGTGLLGAFLFQFFLEDSSFPRAGIIAMELYPGFALYRGLYEFSQYSFAGNYMGTDGMRWKDLNDSKNGMSEVMIIIAVEWLIVLGVAYYVDQVFSSGRDPLFFFRRHQKNLSSSFRKPSLQRQGSKVFVQIEKQDVEEEREKVEQLLLESTTTHAIISHNLRKIYPGRDGNPEKFAVRNLSLALSQGECFGMLGPNGAGKTSFINMMIGLTKPTSGSAYVQGLDILTDMNRIYTSMGVCPQHDLLWGTLTGREHLLFYGRLKNLKGDSLLNAVEESLKSVNLFYGGVADKQARKYSGGMKRRLSVAISLIGDPKVVYMDEPSTGLDPASRNMLWNVVKRAKQNRAIILTTHSMEEAEHLCDRLGIFVDGSLQCVGNPKELKARYGGSYVFTMTTPPDHEQEVENLVRNLSPNANKIYQISGTQKFELPKQEIRIADVFEAVEKAKSRFTVQAWGIADTTLEDVFIKVARGAQTFNTLS
;
A
#
# COMPACT_ATOMS: atom_id res chain seq x y z
N MET A 1 -6.34 -17.99 44.41
CA MET A 1 -5.73 -19.32 44.19
C MET A 1 -4.25 -19.18 44.45
N ALA A 2 -3.74 -19.97 45.38
CA ALA A 2 -2.46 -19.80 46.05
C ALA A 2 -1.25 -19.92 45.13
N ASP A 3 -0.21 -19.14 45.46
CA ASP A 3 1.12 -19.15 44.85
C ASP A 3 1.78 -20.53 44.99
N LEU A 4 1.88 -21.24 43.87
CA LEU A 4 2.85 -22.32 43.68
C LEU A 4 4.21 -21.69 43.36
N PRO A 5 5.33 -22.22 43.90
CA PRO A 5 6.66 -21.71 43.59
C PRO A 5 6.93 -21.78 42.09
N ASN A 6 7.32 -20.64 41.51
CA ASN A 6 7.65 -20.48 40.10
C ASN A 6 8.59 -21.59 39.63
N VAL A 7 8.08 -22.52 38.80
CA VAL A 7 8.92 -23.43 38.03
C VAL A 7 9.75 -22.57 37.07
N PRO A 8 11.09 -22.46 37.23
CA PRO A 8 11.89 -21.43 36.55
C PRO A 8 11.98 -21.57 35.02
N ASN A 9 11.50 -22.69 34.45
CA ASN A 9 11.73 -23.05 33.05
C ASN A 9 10.43 -23.23 32.25
N ALA A 10 9.27 -22.84 32.78
CA ALA A 10 8.02 -22.91 32.02
C ALA A 10 7.97 -21.79 30.96
N PRO A 11 7.54 -22.09 29.72
CA PRO A 11 7.37 -21.07 28.67
C PRO A 11 6.48 -19.93 29.18
N SER A 12 6.88 -18.69 28.90
CA SER A 12 6.06 -17.53 29.27
C SER A 12 4.68 -17.61 28.61
N SER A 13 3.64 -17.32 29.38
CA SER A 13 2.26 -17.37 28.86
C SER A 13 2.08 -16.41 27.69
N PHE A 14 1.18 -16.75 26.76
CA PHE A 14 0.81 -15.91 25.61
C PHE A 14 0.55 -14.45 26.04
N TRP A 15 -0.21 -14.25 27.12
CA TRP A 15 -0.53 -12.93 27.65
C TRP A 15 0.67 -12.21 28.28
N THR A 16 1.61 -12.93 28.90
CA THR A 16 2.85 -12.34 29.42
C THR A 16 3.69 -11.80 28.28
N GLN A 17 3.89 -12.61 27.23
CA GLN A 17 4.58 -12.19 26.00
C GLN A 17 3.85 -11.01 25.37
N ALA A 18 2.52 -11.05 25.41
CA ALA A 18 1.73 -10.01 24.79
C ALA A 18 1.85 -8.65 25.47
N ASN A 19 1.75 -8.64 26.79
CA ASN A 19 1.96 -7.45 27.60
C ASN A 19 3.39 -6.91 27.46
N ALA A 20 4.41 -7.79 27.38
CA ALA A 20 5.79 -7.37 27.18
C ALA A 20 5.98 -6.61 25.85
N LEU A 21 5.41 -7.14 24.76
CA LEU A 21 5.53 -6.53 23.43
C LEU A 21 4.67 -5.27 23.29
N LEU A 22 3.46 -5.25 23.88
CA LEU A 22 2.63 -4.05 23.96
C LEU A 22 3.37 -2.93 24.69
N ARG A 23 3.95 -3.21 25.86
CA ARG A 23 4.74 -2.24 26.63
C ARG A 23 5.97 -1.77 25.85
N LYS A 24 6.67 -2.69 25.15
CA LYS A 24 7.77 -2.32 24.25
C LYS A 24 7.29 -1.42 23.13
N ASN A 25 6.13 -1.65 22.52
CA ASN A 25 5.61 -0.80 21.46
C ASN A 25 5.22 0.58 22.01
N LEU A 26 4.57 0.64 23.17
CA LEU A 26 4.24 1.88 23.86
C LEU A 26 5.50 2.66 24.27
N THR A 27 6.52 2.00 24.83
CA THR A 27 7.79 2.64 25.20
C THR A 27 8.61 3.00 23.98
N PHE A 28 8.60 2.19 22.91
CA PHE A 28 9.23 2.53 21.63
C PHE A 28 8.59 3.78 21.04
N GLN A 29 7.27 3.92 21.14
CA GLN A 29 6.56 5.13 20.74
C GLN A 29 6.87 6.31 21.67
N ALA A 30 6.84 6.12 23.00
CA ALA A 30 7.13 7.14 24.02
C ALA A 30 8.61 7.61 24.07
N SER A 31 9.55 6.72 23.77
CA SER A 31 10.99 7.02 23.65
C SER A 31 11.33 7.59 22.28
N SER A 32 10.62 7.13 21.23
CA SER A 32 10.62 7.80 19.93
C SER A 32 10.13 9.24 20.11
N LEU A 33 9.08 9.49 20.91
CA LEU A 33 8.55 10.80 21.37
C LEU A 33 9.57 11.68 22.16
N SER A 34 10.87 11.39 22.14
CA SER A 34 11.90 12.37 22.50
C SER A 34 11.90 13.59 21.55
N LYS A 35 12.27 14.77 22.08
CA LYS A 35 12.13 16.17 21.56
C LYS A 35 12.28 16.42 20.04
N ARG A 36 12.92 15.54 19.26
CA ARG A 36 13.13 15.69 17.81
C ARG A 36 12.02 15.05 16.95
N SER A 37 11.27 14.06 17.45
CA SER A 37 10.19 13.37 16.71
C SER A 37 8.78 13.76 17.17
N ILE A 38 8.61 14.38 18.35
CA ILE A 38 7.36 15.06 18.74
C ILE A 38 6.94 15.99 17.61
N LYS A 39 7.89 16.76 17.05
CA LYS A 39 7.64 17.61 15.88
C LYS A 39 7.16 16.82 14.67
N THR A 40 7.66 15.61 14.43
CA THR A 40 7.29 14.79 13.27
C THR A 40 5.93 14.12 13.45
N ASN A 41 5.65 13.53 14.62
CA ASN A 41 4.35 12.92 14.93
C ASN A 41 3.26 14.00 15.08
N ILE A 42 3.57 15.13 15.71
CA ILE A 42 2.67 16.30 15.72
C ILE A 42 2.44 16.80 14.29
N ARG A 43 3.46 16.87 13.42
CA ARG A 43 3.25 17.21 12.00
C ARG A 43 2.40 16.18 11.26
N LEU A 44 2.51 14.89 11.59
CA LEU A 44 1.73 13.82 10.97
C LEU A 44 0.26 13.83 11.42
N VAL A 45 0.00 14.17 12.69
CA VAL A 45 -1.35 14.36 13.23
C VAL A 45 -1.95 15.72 12.85
N LEU A 46 -1.12 16.74 12.65
CA LEU A 46 -1.55 18.06 12.17
C LEU A 46 -1.65 18.13 10.63
N SER A 47 -1.07 17.20 9.87
CA SER A 47 -1.15 17.26 8.41
C SER A 47 -2.58 17.21 7.88
N PRO A 48 -3.52 16.41 8.43
CA PRO A 48 -4.92 16.45 8.04
C PRO A 48 -5.57 17.78 8.44
N PHE A 49 -5.19 18.34 9.60
CA PHE A 49 -5.67 19.64 10.05
C PHE A 49 -5.26 20.77 9.10
N PHE A 50 -3.98 20.85 8.73
CA PHE A 50 -3.49 21.85 7.77
C PHE A 50 -4.14 21.70 6.40
N LEU A 51 -4.37 20.46 5.94
CA LEU A 51 -5.04 20.22 4.68
C LEU A 51 -6.53 20.61 4.72
N CYS A 52 -7.24 20.29 5.81
CA CYS A 52 -8.63 20.73 5.99
C CYS A 52 -8.72 22.26 6.09
N LEU A 53 -7.78 22.90 6.79
CA LEU A 53 -7.68 24.36 6.86
C LEU A 53 -7.40 24.98 5.48
N LEU A 54 -6.52 24.37 4.70
CA LEU A 54 -6.24 24.79 3.33
C LEU A 54 -7.49 24.69 2.44
N LEU A 55 -8.24 23.59 2.54
CA LEU A 55 -9.49 23.43 1.79
C LEU A 55 -10.52 24.50 2.19
N VAL A 56 -10.63 24.85 3.47
CA VAL A 56 -11.51 25.94 3.91
C VAL A 56 -11.03 27.31 3.47
N LEU A 57 -9.72 27.56 3.45
CA LEU A 57 -9.17 28.81 2.91
C LEU A 57 -9.49 28.94 1.43
N ILE A 58 -9.32 27.87 0.65
CA ILE A 58 -9.69 27.84 -0.77
C ILE A 58 -11.19 28.05 -0.94
N GLN A 59 -12.02 27.34 -0.17
CA GLN A 59 -13.47 27.48 -0.17
C GLN A 59 -13.88 28.93 0.11
N SER A 60 -13.31 29.55 1.16
CA SER A 60 -13.60 30.93 1.53
C SER A 60 -13.17 31.95 0.48
N LEU A 61 -12.03 31.73 -0.20
CA LEU A 61 -11.57 32.60 -1.28
C LEU A 61 -12.52 32.53 -2.48
N VAL A 62 -12.98 31.31 -2.83
CA VAL A 62 -13.88 31.13 -3.97
C VAL A 62 -15.30 31.59 -3.64
N ASP A 63 -15.80 31.32 -2.43
CA ASP A 63 -17.11 31.83 -1.99
C ASP A 63 -17.14 33.35 -2.03
N ASN A 64 -16.06 34.04 -1.66
CA ASN A 64 -15.96 35.50 -1.75
C ASN A 64 -15.98 36.01 -3.21
N GLU A 65 -15.41 35.25 -4.15
CA GLU A 65 -15.48 35.55 -5.58
C GLU A 65 -16.87 35.25 -6.17
N LEU A 66 -17.52 34.17 -5.73
CA LEU A 66 -18.86 33.77 -6.18
C LEU A 66 -19.96 34.66 -5.59
N ASP A 67 -19.77 35.21 -4.39
CA ASP A 67 -20.74 36.07 -3.70
C ASP A 67 -20.78 37.53 -4.21
N LYS A 68 -20.05 37.84 -5.29
CA LYS A 68 -20.10 39.14 -5.96
C LYS A 68 -21.53 39.49 -6.42
N PRO A 69 -21.91 40.79 -6.41
CA PRO A 69 -23.27 41.22 -6.73
C PRO A 69 -23.71 40.88 -8.16
N SER A 70 -22.79 40.67 -9.10
CA SER A 70 -23.08 40.19 -10.46
C SER A 70 -23.69 38.78 -10.48
N ASN A 71 -23.46 37.98 -9.44
CA ASN A 71 -23.88 36.57 -9.35
C ASN A 71 -25.00 36.36 -8.33
N ARG A 72 -25.67 37.43 -7.92
CA ARG A 72 -26.82 37.39 -7.01
C ARG A 72 -28.02 38.00 -7.71
N CYS A 73 -29.21 37.58 -7.26
CA CYS A 73 -30.44 38.21 -7.71
C CYS A 73 -30.41 39.71 -7.36
N GLY A 74 -30.74 40.55 -8.34
CA GLY A 74 -30.89 41.98 -8.16
C GLY A 74 -32.04 42.27 -7.19
N CYS A 75 -31.80 43.22 -6.29
CA CYS A 75 -32.78 43.63 -5.30
C CYS A 75 -32.87 45.15 -5.27
N THR A 76 -34.10 45.65 -5.19
CA THR A 76 -34.36 47.07 -4.98
C THR A 76 -34.97 47.28 -3.60
N CYS A 77 -34.73 48.46 -3.05
CA CYS A 77 -35.40 48.94 -1.86
C CYS A 77 -36.77 49.49 -2.29
N VAL A 78 -37.85 48.83 -1.89
CA VAL A 78 -39.21 49.33 -2.08
C VAL A 78 -39.74 49.76 -0.72
N ASP A 79 -40.08 51.04 -0.57
CA ASP A 79 -40.78 51.55 0.60
C ASP A 79 -42.28 51.36 0.36
N THR A 80 -42.86 50.32 0.95
CA THR A 80 -44.27 49.96 0.76
C THR A 80 -45.21 50.84 1.58
N ASP A 81 -44.71 51.46 2.65
CA ASP A 81 -45.54 52.12 3.66
C ASP A 81 -45.29 53.64 3.76
N GLY A 82 -44.33 54.18 2.99
CA GLY A 82 -43.97 55.60 3.00
C GLY A 82 -43.28 56.06 4.30
N ASN A 83 -42.81 55.10 5.10
CA ASN A 83 -42.24 55.30 6.43
C ASN A 83 -40.70 55.37 6.41
N GLY A 84 -40.09 55.26 5.23
CA GLY A 84 -38.63 55.22 5.06
C GLY A 84 -37.98 53.88 5.41
N GLN A 85 -38.77 52.84 5.73
CA GLN A 85 -38.25 51.48 5.93
C GLN A 85 -38.18 50.76 4.58
N CYS A 86 -36.96 50.62 4.06
CA CYS A 86 -36.71 49.84 2.84
C CYS A 86 -36.99 48.35 3.11
N GLU A 87 -38.05 47.82 2.48
CA GLU A 87 -38.21 46.38 2.32
C GLU A 87 -37.40 45.94 1.10
N ARG A 88 -36.43 45.05 1.30
CA ARG A 88 -35.57 44.55 0.22
C ARG A 88 -36.35 43.53 -0.62
N ARG A 89 -36.86 43.96 -1.77
CA ARG A 89 -37.51 43.07 -2.75
C ARG A 89 -36.51 42.62 -3.81
N CYS A 90 -36.26 41.32 -3.83
CA CYS A 90 -35.38 40.68 -4.81
C CYS A 90 -36.23 39.96 -5.84
N GLY A 91 -35.96 40.19 -7.11
CA GLY A 91 -36.76 39.65 -8.19
C GLY A 91 -36.09 39.84 -9.54
N ILE A 92 -36.54 39.05 -10.51
CA ILE A 92 -36.02 39.10 -11.88
C ILE A 92 -36.26 40.49 -12.49
N GLU A 93 -37.35 41.16 -12.13
CA GLU A 93 -37.70 42.51 -12.53
C GLU A 93 -36.63 43.56 -12.19
N TYR A 94 -35.78 43.27 -11.20
CA TYR A 94 -34.72 44.15 -10.70
C TYR A 94 -33.31 43.63 -11.02
N SER A 95 -33.20 42.60 -11.87
CA SER A 95 -31.96 41.87 -12.15
C SER A 95 -31.52 42.03 -13.60
N THR A 96 -30.21 41.98 -13.85
CA THR A 96 -29.68 41.88 -15.22
C THR A 96 -29.90 40.48 -15.81
N LEU A 97 -29.77 40.33 -17.13
CA LEU A 97 -29.91 39.04 -17.83
C LEU A 97 -29.01 37.94 -17.23
N ASP A 98 -27.79 38.30 -16.83
CA ASP A 98 -26.84 37.37 -16.19
C ASP A 98 -27.23 37.02 -14.75
N GLN A 99 -27.83 37.96 -14.01
CA GLN A 99 -28.28 37.75 -12.63
C GLN A 99 -29.56 36.92 -12.53
N GLY A 100 -30.41 36.97 -13.57
CA GLY A 100 -31.71 36.30 -13.62
C GLY A 100 -31.64 34.79 -13.39
N PHE A 101 -30.50 34.15 -13.70
CA PHE A 101 -30.29 32.73 -13.42
C PHE A 101 -30.39 32.37 -11.93
N THR A 102 -29.95 33.28 -11.05
CA THR A 102 -29.88 33.06 -9.60
C THR A 102 -31.14 33.46 -8.84
N CYS A 103 -32.08 34.14 -9.51
CA CYS A 103 -33.31 34.63 -8.91
C CYS A 103 -34.36 33.52 -8.67
N PRO A 104 -35.24 33.69 -7.67
CA PRO A 104 -36.41 32.84 -7.50
C PRO A 104 -37.40 33.05 -8.66
N ILE A 105 -37.94 31.94 -9.19
CA ILE A 105 -39.02 31.94 -10.19
C ILE A 105 -40.22 31.24 -9.54
N THR A 106 -41.11 32.01 -8.94
CA THR A 106 -42.34 31.48 -8.30
C THR A 106 -43.43 31.17 -9.33
N HIS A 107 -43.49 31.98 -10.39
CA HIS A 107 -44.45 31.84 -11.48
C HIS A 107 -43.71 31.90 -12.84
N PRO A 108 -43.32 30.75 -13.40
CA PRO A 108 -42.64 30.74 -14.69
C PRO A 108 -43.62 31.17 -15.81
N PRO A 109 -43.16 32.00 -16.77
CA PRO A 109 -43.97 32.40 -17.92
C PRO A 109 -44.35 31.18 -18.77
N ALA A 110 -45.56 31.22 -19.32
CA ALA A 110 -46.10 30.15 -20.17
C ALA A 110 -45.64 30.37 -21.61
N TRP A 111 -44.51 29.79 -22.02
CA TRP A 111 -44.01 29.95 -23.39
C TRP A 111 -44.68 28.96 -24.36
N PRO A 112 -45.09 29.39 -25.57
CA PRO A 112 -45.62 28.47 -26.56
C PRO A 112 -44.50 27.52 -27.03
N PRO A 113 -44.82 26.27 -27.36
CA PRO A 113 -43.82 25.30 -27.77
C PRO A 113 -43.21 25.68 -29.12
N LEU A 114 -41.89 25.59 -29.24
CA LEU A 114 -41.14 25.96 -30.45
C LEU A 114 -40.41 24.76 -31.01
N LEU A 115 -40.41 24.61 -32.34
CA LEU A 115 -39.58 23.66 -33.06
C LEU A 115 -38.21 24.27 -33.39
N GLN A 116 -37.13 23.51 -33.19
CA GLN A 116 -35.81 23.95 -33.66
C GLN A 116 -35.73 23.77 -35.17
N ILE A 117 -35.54 24.86 -35.91
CA ILE A 117 -35.40 24.83 -37.37
C ILE A 117 -33.94 25.10 -37.73
N PRO A 118 -33.36 24.37 -38.71
CA PRO A 118 -32.06 24.70 -39.26
C PRO A 118 -32.07 26.09 -39.89
N LYS A 119 -30.99 26.85 -39.68
CA LYS A 119 -30.76 28.12 -40.39
C LYS A 119 -30.91 27.92 -41.89
N GLU A 120 -31.42 28.91 -42.61
CA GLU A 120 -31.64 28.86 -44.07
C GLU A 120 -30.50 28.23 -44.87
N GLN A 121 -29.24 28.60 -44.56
CA GLN A 121 -28.04 28.07 -45.21
C GLN A 121 -27.79 26.56 -45.01
N PHE A 122 -28.38 25.98 -43.97
CA PHE A 122 -28.22 24.59 -43.56
C PHE A 122 -29.40 23.70 -43.92
N ARG A 123 -30.50 24.25 -44.47
CA ARG A 123 -31.68 23.46 -44.86
C ARG A 123 -31.36 22.47 -45.99
N ALA A 124 -32.01 21.32 -45.98
CA ALA A 124 -31.82 20.27 -46.97
C ALA A 124 -32.16 20.75 -48.39
N VAL A 125 -31.21 20.56 -49.30
CA VAL A 125 -31.32 20.82 -50.74
C VAL A 125 -30.71 19.65 -51.49
N ARG A 126 -31.06 19.53 -52.76
CA ARG A 126 -30.50 18.50 -53.65
C ARG A 126 -28.98 18.66 -53.78
N THR A 127 -28.23 17.59 -53.49
CA THR A 127 -26.76 17.50 -53.68
C THR A 127 -26.36 16.26 -54.45
N GLU A 128 -25.11 16.18 -54.92
CA GLU A 128 -24.60 14.98 -55.62
C GLU A 128 -24.68 13.71 -54.76
N SER A 129 -24.61 13.88 -53.44
CA SER A 129 -24.75 12.85 -52.41
C SER A 129 -26.20 12.49 -52.05
N THR A 130 -27.20 13.31 -52.40
CA THR A 130 -28.64 13.11 -52.13
C THR A 130 -29.45 13.22 -53.43
N SER A 131 -29.73 12.09 -54.08
CA SER A 131 -30.24 12.04 -55.46
C SER A 131 -31.76 12.18 -55.61
N TYR A 132 -32.51 12.40 -54.52
CA TYR A 132 -33.96 12.54 -54.58
C TYR A 132 -34.37 13.85 -55.29
N GLN A 133 -35.26 13.74 -56.29
CA GLN A 133 -35.69 14.87 -57.13
C GLN A 133 -36.74 15.77 -56.47
N ASP A 134 -37.29 15.34 -55.33
CA ASP A 134 -38.32 16.04 -54.56
C ASP A 134 -37.75 17.07 -53.55
N LEU A 135 -36.42 17.10 -53.40
CA LEU A 135 -35.72 18.13 -52.64
C LEU A 135 -35.52 19.42 -53.46
N PRO A 136 -35.59 20.59 -52.82
CA PRO A 136 -35.41 21.87 -53.51
C PRO A 136 -33.99 22.05 -54.05
N ASP A 137 -33.87 22.79 -55.15
CA ASP A 137 -32.58 23.14 -55.75
C ASP A 137 -31.76 24.07 -54.85
N GLY A 138 -30.44 23.94 -54.87
CA GLY A 138 -29.52 24.75 -54.07
C GLY A 138 -29.57 26.27 -54.32
N SER A 139 -30.27 26.73 -55.36
CA SER A 139 -30.54 28.14 -55.63
C SER A 139 -31.35 28.80 -54.51
N CYS A 140 -32.21 28.04 -53.80
CA CYS A 140 -33.02 28.57 -52.69
C CYS A 140 -32.16 29.06 -51.51
N LYS A 141 -30.95 28.50 -51.33
CA LYS A 141 -30.05 28.91 -50.24
C LYS A 141 -29.49 30.32 -50.47
N ARG A 142 -29.40 30.74 -51.74
CA ARG A 142 -28.94 32.09 -52.12
C ARG A 142 -30.05 33.13 -52.02
N THR A 143 -31.31 32.73 -52.21
CA THR A 143 -32.48 33.62 -52.14
C THR A 143 -33.12 33.68 -50.75
N GLY A 144 -32.64 32.89 -49.77
CA GLY A 144 -33.17 32.87 -48.41
C GLY A 144 -34.57 32.25 -48.29
N SER A 145 -35.00 31.48 -49.29
CA SER A 145 -36.38 30.97 -49.40
C SER A 145 -36.48 29.45 -49.33
N CYS A 146 -35.40 28.75 -48.94
CA CYS A 146 -35.44 27.28 -48.84
C CYS A 146 -36.51 26.83 -47.84
N PRO A 147 -37.42 25.93 -48.23
CA PRO A 147 -38.39 25.38 -47.30
C PRO A 147 -37.74 24.51 -46.22
N ALA A 148 -38.45 24.34 -45.11
CA ALA A 148 -38.10 23.44 -44.04
C ALA A 148 -38.59 22.01 -44.38
N THR A 149 -37.67 21.09 -44.61
CA THR A 149 -37.99 19.72 -45.03
C THR A 149 -38.23 18.79 -43.84
N MET A 150 -39.27 17.96 -43.93
CA MET A 150 -39.59 16.87 -43.01
C MET A 150 -39.84 15.57 -43.79
N LEU A 151 -39.35 14.44 -43.27
CA LEU A 151 -39.53 13.13 -43.91
C LEU A 151 -40.65 12.34 -43.25
N ILE A 152 -41.36 11.53 -44.03
CA ILE A 152 -42.47 10.72 -43.56
C ILE A 152 -42.39 9.33 -44.18
N THR A 153 -42.59 8.29 -43.39
CA THR A 153 -42.71 6.90 -43.86
C THR A 153 -43.84 6.19 -43.13
N GLY A 154 -44.31 5.07 -43.67
CA GLY A 154 -45.36 4.25 -43.08
C GLY A 154 -45.79 3.13 -44.01
N ASN A 155 -46.59 2.19 -43.48
CA ASN A 155 -47.07 1.03 -44.26
C ASN A 155 -48.09 1.41 -45.33
N ASN A 156 -48.85 2.49 -45.12
CA ASN A 156 -49.83 3.00 -46.09
C ASN A 156 -49.49 4.46 -46.45
N GLN A 157 -49.10 4.67 -47.70
CA GLN A 157 -48.71 5.99 -48.23
C GLN A 157 -49.85 7.00 -48.18
N THR A 158 -51.09 6.59 -48.47
CA THR A 158 -52.25 7.49 -48.45
C THR A 158 -52.57 7.98 -47.04
N PHE A 159 -52.48 7.07 -46.05
CA PHE A 159 -52.62 7.40 -44.64
C PHE A 159 -51.53 8.38 -44.19
N GLY A 160 -50.27 8.05 -44.44
CA GLY A 160 -49.15 8.90 -44.02
C GLY A 160 -49.15 10.27 -44.69
N GLN A 161 -49.52 10.38 -45.97
CA GLN A 161 -49.67 11.66 -46.67
C GLN A 161 -50.88 12.48 -46.19
N SER A 162 -51.99 11.84 -45.84
CA SER A 162 -53.15 12.53 -45.26
C SER A 162 -52.83 13.08 -43.86
N VAL A 163 -52.16 12.27 -43.03
CA VAL A 163 -51.66 12.70 -41.71
C VAL A 163 -50.61 13.81 -41.88
N ALA A 164 -49.73 13.73 -42.87
CA ALA A 164 -48.75 14.78 -43.19
C ALA A 164 -49.40 16.11 -43.56
N GLY A 165 -50.41 16.08 -44.43
CA GLY A 165 -51.12 17.27 -44.89
C GLY A 165 -51.81 18.04 -43.75
N ASN A 166 -52.20 17.33 -42.70
CA ASN A 166 -52.85 17.89 -41.52
C ASN A 166 -51.86 18.33 -40.40
N MET A 167 -50.54 18.13 -40.57
CA MET A 167 -49.54 18.51 -39.55
C MET A 167 -49.39 20.04 -39.40
N PHE A 168 -49.53 20.79 -40.50
CA PHE A 168 -49.32 22.25 -40.54
C PHE A 168 -50.55 22.96 -41.11
N PRO A 169 -51.64 23.06 -40.34
CA PRO A 169 -52.86 23.71 -40.80
C PRO A 169 -52.67 25.22 -41.00
N THR A 170 -53.36 25.79 -41.99
CA THR A 170 -53.42 27.25 -42.17
C THR A 170 -54.30 27.89 -41.08
N PRO A 171 -53.82 28.92 -40.37
CA PRO A 171 -54.58 29.54 -39.28
C PRO A 171 -55.76 30.35 -39.84
N SER A 172 -56.94 30.17 -39.26
CA SER A 172 -58.18 30.79 -39.75
C SER A 172 -58.52 32.15 -39.13
N ASN A 173 -57.87 32.57 -38.03
CA ASN A 173 -57.85 33.95 -37.49
C ASN A 173 -56.92 34.01 -36.25
N ILE A 174 -55.94 34.92 -36.24
CA ILE A 174 -55.09 35.18 -35.05
C ILE A 174 -55.71 36.34 -34.27
N ASN A 175 -56.03 36.13 -32.98
CA ASN A 175 -56.60 37.19 -32.14
C ASN A 175 -55.47 38.01 -31.50
N PHE A 176 -55.43 39.32 -31.77
CA PHE A 176 -54.35 40.22 -31.33
C PHE A 176 -54.46 40.70 -29.87
N SER A 177 -55.52 40.34 -29.13
CA SER A 177 -55.66 40.70 -27.72
C SER A 177 -54.94 39.74 -26.76
N ASP A 178 -54.92 38.44 -27.08
CA ASP A 178 -54.24 37.37 -26.31
C ASP A 178 -53.27 36.61 -27.23
N ILE A 179 -52.29 37.34 -27.75
CA ILE A 179 -51.40 36.87 -28.82
C ILE A 179 -50.63 35.61 -28.40
N LEU A 180 -50.19 35.50 -27.16
CA LEU A 180 -49.41 34.36 -26.68
C LEU A 180 -50.20 33.04 -26.74
N PHE A 181 -51.50 33.08 -26.42
CA PHE A 181 -52.42 31.96 -26.52
C PHE A 181 -52.79 31.67 -27.98
N SER A 182 -53.05 32.71 -28.78
CA SER A 182 -53.41 32.54 -30.19
C SER A 182 -52.27 31.99 -31.05
N ILE A 183 -51.02 32.26 -30.70
CA ILE A 183 -49.84 31.72 -31.40
C ILE A 183 -49.49 30.31 -30.89
N ALA A 184 -49.84 29.97 -29.64
CA ALA A 184 -49.67 28.59 -29.13
C ALA A 184 -50.46 27.56 -29.96
N ASP A 185 -51.57 27.96 -30.60
CA ASP A 185 -52.38 27.10 -31.48
C ASP A 185 -51.74 26.80 -32.84
N VAL A 186 -50.61 27.43 -33.17
CA VAL A 186 -49.91 27.25 -34.45
C VAL A 186 -48.52 26.64 -34.24
N ALA A 187 -48.08 25.82 -35.20
CA ALA A 187 -46.74 25.26 -35.19
C ALA A 187 -45.70 26.38 -35.44
N LEU A 188 -44.99 26.74 -34.38
CA LEU A 188 -43.90 27.71 -34.42
C LEU A 188 -42.54 27.01 -34.46
N GLY A 189 -41.55 27.68 -35.03
CA GLY A 189 -40.15 27.33 -34.85
C GLY A 189 -39.22 28.53 -34.79
N SER A 190 -37.96 28.27 -34.51
CA SER A 190 -36.92 29.30 -34.45
C SER A 190 -35.55 28.72 -34.80
N GLU A 191 -34.74 29.55 -35.46
CA GLU A 191 -33.36 29.24 -35.85
C GLU A 191 -32.32 29.62 -34.79
N SER A 192 -32.73 30.35 -33.75
CA SER A 192 -31.83 30.81 -32.69
C SER A 192 -31.25 29.62 -31.92
N ARG A 193 -30.04 29.78 -31.37
CA ARG A 193 -29.42 28.74 -30.54
C ARG A 193 -30.12 28.72 -29.19
N THR A 194 -30.21 27.53 -28.60
CA THR A 194 -30.82 27.37 -27.30
C THR A 194 -29.84 27.69 -26.18
N GLU A 195 -30.38 28.16 -25.06
CA GLU A 195 -29.62 28.46 -23.85
C GLU A 195 -29.89 27.43 -22.74
N TYR A 196 -29.14 27.50 -21.65
CA TYR A 196 -29.20 26.56 -20.53
C TYR A 196 -30.39 26.77 -19.58
N THR A 197 -31.24 27.77 -19.83
CA THR A 197 -32.42 28.10 -19.02
C THR A 197 -33.68 28.06 -19.88
N ASN A 198 -34.85 27.73 -19.34
CA ASN A 198 -36.13 27.90 -20.05
C ASN A 198 -36.90 29.15 -19.61
N PHE A 199 -36.37 29.90 -18.65
CA PHE A 199 -36.97 31.13 -18.16
C PHE A 199 -36.98 32.22 -19.25
N LEU A 200 -35.84 32.44 -19.91
CA LEU A 200 -35.71 33.32 -21.07
C LEU A 200 -35.37 32.47 -22.29
N ASP A 201 -36.37 32.16 -23.14
CA ASP A 201 -36.07 31.49 -24.40
C ASP A 201 -35.47 32.49 -25.38
N ALA A 202 -34.21 32.29 -25.76
CA ALA A 202 -33.50 33.09 -26.76
C ALA A 202 -34.30 33.32 -28.07
N ALA A 203 -35.31 32.51 -28.39
CA ALA A 203 -36.19 32.72 -29.55
C ALA A 203 -37.02 34.00 -29.45
N PHE A 204 -37.44 34.40 -28.25
CA PHE A 204 -38.26 35.59 -28.01
C PHE A 204 -37.43 36.85 -27.69
N PHE A 205 -36.13 36.67 -27.43
CA PHE A 205 -35.21 37.74 -27.01
C PHE A 205 -34.06 37.98 -27.99
N SER A 206 -33.99 37.19 -29.06
CA SER A 206 -32.99 37.40 -30.11
C SER A 206 -33.56 38.28 -31.22
N ASN A 207 -32.67 38.98 -31.93
CA ASN A 207 -33.04 39.74 -33.13
C ASN A 207 -33.44 38.85 -34.32
N THR A 208 -33.65 37.54 -34.12
CA THR A 208 -34.09 36.62 -35.17
C THR A 208 -35.60 36.47 -35.12
N PRO A 209 -36.30 36.52 -36.28
CA PRO A 209 -37.74 36.33 -36.32
C PRO A 209 -38.14 34.92 -35.89
N LEU A 210 -39.37 34.78 -35.39
CA LEU A 210 -40.04 33.50 -35.16
C LEU A 210 -40.62 32.99 -36.48
N ASP A 211 -40.56 31.68 -36.69
CA ASP A 211 -40.96 31.04 -37.93
C ASP A 211 -42.32 30.36 -37.74
N LEU A 212 -43.34 30.82 -38.46
CA LEU A 212 -44.65 30.19 -38.53
C LEU A 212 -44.62 29.08 -39.59
N LEU A 213 -44.76 27.83 -39.17
CA LEU A 213 -44.65 26.67 -40.07
C LEU A 213 -46.00 26.39 -40.76
N GLN A 214 -46.03 26.50 -42.09
CA GLN A 214 -47.22 26.24 -42.90
C GLN A 214 -46.88 25.43 -44.15
N SER A 215 -47.83 24.62 -44.63
CA SER A 215 -47.67 23.89 -45.91
C SER A 215 -47.55 24.82 -47.12
N GLN A 216 -48.20 25.99 -47.08
CA GLN A 216 -48.13 27.04 -48.10
C GLN A 216 -48.20 28.42 -47.42
N CYS A 217 -47.27 29.32 -47.75
CA CYS A 217 -47.25 30.68 -47.22
C CYS A 217 -47.88 31.67 -48.20
N ALA A 218 -48.68 32.60 -47.69
CA ALA A 218 -49.16 33.75 -48.47
C ALA A 218 -48.04 34.78 -48.68
N SER A 219 -48.01 35.43 -49.85
CA SER A 219 -47.06 36.50 -50.19
C SER A 219 -47.28 37.72 -49.28
N ASN A 220 -46.34 37.99 -48.37
CA ASN A 220 -46.35 39.01 -47.28
C ASN A 220 -46.96 38.58 -45.94
N SER A 221 -46.54 37.44 -45.41
CA SER A 221 -46.89 36.97 -44.06
C SER A 221 -45.78 37.25 -43.03
N GLN A 222 -45.42 38.53 -42.88
CA GLN A 222 -44.56 39.00 -41.79
C GLN A 222 -45.35 39.99 -40.91
N PHE A 223 -45.42 39.72 -39.61
CA PHE A 223 -46.07 40.59 -38.63
C PHE A 223 -45.26 40.61 -37.32
N SER A 224 -45.30 41.72 -36.60
CA SER A 224 -44.58 41.88 -35.33
C SER A 224 -45.54 41.73 -34.15
N VAL A 225 -45.09 41.02 -33.13
CA VAL A 225 -45.85 40.72 -31.91
C VAL A 225 -45.21 41.44 -30.72
N PRO A 226 -45.95 42.26 -29.96
CA PRO A 226 -45.46 42.82 -28.71
C PRO A 226 -45.48 41.75 -27.60
N LEU A 227 -44.33 41.48 -26.99
CA LEU A 227 -44.15 40.63 -25.82
C LEU A 227 -43.88 41.51 -24.60
N GLN A 228 -44.64 41.33 -23.53
CA GLN A 228 -44.41 42.02 -22.25
C GLN A 228 -43.57 41.15 -21.32
N LEU A 229 -42.45 41.70 -20.83
CA LEU A 229 -41.60 41.06 -19.83
C LEU A 229 -41.34 42.05 -18.68
N GLY A 230 -42.03 41.87 -17.56
CA GLY A 230 -42.00 42.84 -16.46
C GLY A 230 -42.47 44.21 -16.94
N SER A 231 -41.60 45.23 -16.85
CA SER A 231 -41.89 46.60 -17.31
C SER A 231 -41.46 46.90 -18.75
N ALA A 232 -40.79 45.96 -19.45
CA ALA A 232 -40.28 46.15 -20.81
C ALA A 232 -41.20 45.49 -21.85
N THR A 233 -41.44 46.19 -22.97
CA THR A 233 -42.18 45.65 -24.13
C THR A 233 -41.20 45.41 -25.27
N ILE A 234 -41.07 44.16 -25.72
CA ILE A 234 -40.17 43.76 -26.81
C ILE A 234 -41.03 43.43 -28.04
N GLN A 235 -40.66 43.94 -29.21
CA GLN A 235 -41.31 43.57 -30.46
C GLN A 235 -40.57 42.40 -31.10
N GLN A 236 -41.29 41.30 -31.33
CA GLN A 236 -40.77 40.09 -31.93
C GLN A 236 -41.40 39.89 -33.31
N ASP A 237 -40.59 39.83 -34.36
CA ASP A 237 -41.07 39.57 -35.71
C ASP A 237 -41.42 38.10 -35.90
N VAL A 238 -42.52 37.83 -36.58
CA VAL A 238 -42.98 36.49 -36.99
C VAL A 238 -43.06 36.46 -38.51
N ARG A 239 -42.47 35.44 -39.14
CA ARG A 239 -42.48 35.22 -40.60
C ARG A 239 -42.99 33.83 -40.93
N CYS A 240 -43.70 33.67 -42.06
CA CYS A 240 -44.09 32.34 -42.53
C CYS A 240 -42.96 31.60 -43.23
N ILE A 241 -42.79 30.31 -42.91
CA ILE A 241 -41.87 29.40 -43.58
C ILE A 241 -42.63 28.21 -44.12
N GLN A 242 -42.40 27.92 -45.40
CA GLN A 242 -42.98 26.77 -46.07
C GLN A 242 -42.33 25.48 -45.55
N THR A 243 -43.14 24.54 -45.07
CA THR A 243 -42.72 23.18 -44.69
C THR A 243 -43.04 22.18 -45.79
N LEU A 244 -42.03 21.42 -46.23
CA LEU A 244 -42.19 20.32 -47.17
C LEU A 244 -42.21 18.98 -46.44
N SER A 245 -43.32 18.25 -46.54
CA SER A 245 -43.44 16.87 -46.07
C SER A 245 -43.16 15.89 -47.22
N LEU A 246 -42.01 15.21 -47.19
CA LEU A 246 -41.56 14.28 -48.24
C LEU A 246 -41.73 12.83 -47.80
N TRP A 247 -42.16 11.96 -48.71
CA TRP A 247 -42.39 10.54 -48.42
C TRP A 247 -41.13 9.68 -48.68
N ARG A 248 -40.87 8.70 -47.81
CA ARG A 248 -39.83 7.66 -47.98
C ARG A 248 -40.42 6.28 -47.78
N ASN A 249 -39.92 5.29 -48.51
CA ASN A 249 -40.52 3.96 -48.54
C ASN A 249 -40.11 3.08 -47.36
N SER A 250 -39.01 3.41 -46.69
CA SER A 250 -38.51 2.65 -45.55
C SER A 250 -37.90 3.55 -44.48
N SER A 251 -37.95 3.11 -43.22
CA SER A 251 -37.24 3.78 -42.13
C SER A 251 -35.72 3.79 -42.37
N SER A 252 -35.15 2.79 -43.05
CA SER A 252 -33.73 2.79 -43.42
C SER A 252 -33.33 3.96 -44.34
N GLU A 253 -34.19 4.34 -45.29
CA GLU A 253 -33.95 5.49 -46.17
C GLU A 253 -33.94 6.81 -45.39
N ILE A 254 -34.87 6.96 -44.43
CA ILE A 254 -34.89 8.12 -43.54
C ILE A 254 -33.57 8.20 -42.77
N ASN A 255 -33.06 7.08 -42.27
CA ASN A 255 -31.86 7.09 -41.41
C ASN A 255 -30.63 7.50 -42.21
N ASP A 256 -30.51 6.93 -43.41
CA ASP A 256 -29.44 7.24 -44.35
C ASP A 256 -29.47 8.72 -44.78
N GLU A 257 -30.66 9.27 -45.07
CA GLU A 257 -30.80 10.67 -45.48
C GLU A 257 -30.54 11.65 -44.33
N LEU A 258 -31.05 11.37 -43.12
CA LEU A 258 -30.74 12.16 -41.92
C LEU A 258 -29.25 12.13 -41.59
N TYR A 259 -28.60 10.97 -41.77
CA TYR A 259 -27.16 10.81 -41.56
C TYR A 259 -26.35 11.58 -42.60
N LYS A 260 -26.68 11.46 -43.89
CA LYS A 260 -26.03 12.21 -44.98
C LYS A 260 -26.22 13.73 -44.85
N GLY A 261 -27.30 14.16 -44.20
CA GLY A 261 -27.52 15.57 -43.86
C GLY A 261 -26.54 16.14 -42.83
N TYR A 262 -25.93 15.27 -42.01
CA TYR A 262 -24.92 15.66 -41.04
C TYR A 262 -23.59 15.99 -41.71
N ARG A 263 -22.86 16.99 -41.18
CA ARG A 263 -21.57 17.47 -41.73
C ARG A 263 -20.52 16.37 -41.96
N ARG A 264 -20.55 15.28 -41.17
CA ARG A 264 -19.61 14.15 -41.32
C ARG A 264 -20.20 12.95 -42.07
N GLY A 265 -21.48 13.01 -42.43
CA GLY A 265 -22.19 11.92 -43.11
C GLY A 265 -22.14 12.01 -44.63
N ASN A 266 -21.73 13.16 -45.20
CA ASN A 266 -21.49 13.31 -46.64
C ASN A 266 -20.01 13.57 -46.96
N PRO A 267 -19.52 13.14 -48.15
CA PRO A 267 -18.14 13.35 -48.57
C PRO A 267 -17.79 14.83 -48.80
N GLU A 268 -18.80 15.66 -49.10
CA GLU A 268 -18.67 17.10 -49.37
C GLU A 268 -18.48 17.95 -48.09
N ARG A 269 -18.64 17.35 -46.90
CA ARG A 269 -18.63 18.00 -45.58
C ARG A 269 -19.57 19.22 -45.46
N GLN A 270 -20.67 19.22 -46.22
CA GLN A 270 -21.69 20.25 -46.18
C GLN A 270 -22.79 19.87 -45.18
N ILE A 271 -23.56 20.87 -44.72
CA ILE A 271 -24.67 20.66 -43.81
C ILE A 271 -25.97 20.76 -44.61
N ASN A 272 -26.73 19.67 -44.62
CA ASN A 272 -28.04 19.55 -45.28
C ASN A 272 -29.05 18.96 -44.31
N GLU A 273 -29.49 19.78 -43.37
CA GLU A 273 -30.33 19.37 -42.27
C GLU A 273 -31.81 19.28 -42.67
N ILE A 274 -32.41 18.21 -42.21
CA ILE A 274 -33.85 17.96 -42.22
C ILE A 274 -34.35 18.20 -40.81
N VAL A 275 -35.50 18.86 -40.67
CA VAL A 275 -36.02 19.30 -39.37
C VAL A 275 -36.34 18.12 -38.46
N ALA A 276 -37.13 17.18 -38.99
CA ALA A 276 -37.52 15.95 -38.32
C ALA A 276 -38.03 14.93 -39.34
N ALA A 277 -38.12 13.68 -38.93
CA ALA A 277 -38.74 12.61 -39.69
C ALA A 277 -39.74 11.83 -38.83
N TYR A 278 -40.87 11.46 -39.43
CA TYR A 278 -41.96 10.74 -38.77
C TYR A 278 -42.14 9.37 -39.41
N ASP A 279 -42.07 8.34 -38.59
CA ASP A 279 -42.27 6.95 -38.97
C ASP A 279 -43.58 6.43 -38.38
N PHE A 280 -44.53 6.19 -39.27
CA PHE A 280 -45.87 5.66 -39.00
C PHE A 280 -46.01 4.19 -39.39
N VAL A 281 -44.92 3.42 -39.54
CA VAL A 281 -44.95 1.99 -39.93
C VAL A 281 -45.83 1.17 -38.98
N ASN A 282 -45.79 1.47 -37.68
CA ASN A 282 -46.61 0.77 -36.68
C ASN A 282 -47.97 1.45 -36.41
N SER A 283 -48.36 2.46 -37.19
CA SER A 283 -49.64 3.15 -37.06
C SER A 283 -50.69 2.62 -38.05
N ASN A 284 -51.94 2.57 -37.61
CA ASN A 284 -53.13 2.29 -38.43
C ASN A 284 -54.33 3.11 -37.93
N GLU A 285 -55.53 2.89 -38.47
CA GLU A 285 -56.75 3.65 -38.09
C GLU A 285 -57.20 3.45 -36.63
N ASN A 286 -56.73 2.39 -35.94
CA ASN A 286 -57.12 2.04 -34.56
C ASN A 286 -55.96 2.11 -33.55
N LEU A 287 -54.71 2.25 -34.02
CA LEU A 287 -53.50 2.23 -33.24
C LEU A 287 -52.57 3.34 -33.75
N PHE A 288 -52.33 4.34 -32.91
CA PHE A 288 -51.36 5.40 -33.19
C PHE A 288 -50.01 5.09 -32.54
N ASN A 289 -49.02 4.75 -33.36
CA ASN A 289 -47.64 4.52 -32.92
C ASN A 289 -46.68 5.20 -33.89
N VAL A 290 -46.09 6.31 -33.46
CA VAL A 290 -45.19 7.15 -34.25
C VAL A 290 -43.78 7.12 -33.65
N THR A 291 -42.79 6.88 -34.50
CA THR A 291 -41.38 7.05 -34.15
C THR A 291 -40.87 8.33 -34.81
N ILE A 292 -40.20 9.19 -34.04
CA ILE A 292 -39.76 10.51 -34.53
C ILE A 292 -38.24 10.58 -34.49
N TRP A 293 -37.62 10.88 -35.64
CA TRP A 293 -36.16 11.00 -35.76
C TRP A 293 -35.78 12.45 -36.07
N TYR A 294 -34.69 12.92 -35.50
CA TYR A 294 -34.21 14.29 -35.67
C TYR A 294 -32.70 14.33 -35.49
N ASN A 295 -32.05 15.37 -36.02
CA ASN A 295 -30.61 15.55 -35.89
C ASN A 295 -30.30 16.74 -34.95
N SER A 296 -29.36 16.57 -34.03
CA SER A 296 -28.92 17.61 -33.10
C SER A 296 -27.58 18.20 -33.55
N THR A 297 -27.63 19.19 -34.43
CA THR A 297 -26.47 19.70 -35.17
C THR A 297 -25.65 20.78 -34.46
N TYR A 298 -26.07 21.27 -33.30
CA TYR A 298 -25.27 22.22 -32.51
C TYR A 298 -24.14 21.57 -31.68
N LYS A 299 -23.93 20.25 -31.81
CA LYS A 299 -22.80 19.56 -31.17
C LYS A 299 -21.51 19.82 -31.96
N ASN A 300 -20.78 20.88 -31.59
CA ASN A 300 -19.37 20.94 -31.95
C ASN A 300 -18.66 19.84 -31.13
N ASN A 301 -17.96 18.91 -31.79
CA ASN A 301 -17.35 17.73 -31.16
C ASN A 301 -16.16 18.05 -30.21
N THR A 302 -16.12 19.26 -29.65
CA THR A 302 -15.12 19.73 -28.69
C THR A 302 -15.75 19.76 -27.30
N GLY A 303 -15.70 18.61 -26.59
CA GLY A 303 -15.67 18.45 -25.12
C GLY A 303 -16.67 19.20 -24.20
N ASN A 304 -17.23 18.45 -23.24
CA ASN A 304 -17.68 18.87 -21.90
C ASN A 304 -18.43 20.22 -21.74
N GLN A 305 -19.24 20.65 -22.70
CA GLN A 305 -20.30 21.61 -22.39
C GLN A 305 -21.58 20.83 -22.04
N PRO A 306 -22.30 21.20 -20.95
CA PRO A 306 -23.60 20.61 -20.66
C PRO A 306 -24.51 20.72 -21.90
N LEU A 307 -25.46 19.80 -22.04
CA LEU A 307 -26.42 19.86 -23.15
C LEU A 307 -27.20 21.17 -23.07
N ALA A 308 -27.02 22.07 -24.05
CA ALA A 308 -27.96 23.16 -24.25
C ALA A 308 -29.35 22.55 -24.54
N LEU A 309 -30.39 23.06 -23.89
CA LEU A 309 -31.74 22.49 -23.96
C LEU A 309 -32.21 22.57 -25.41
N THR A 310 -32.21 21.47 -26.16
CA THR A 310 -32.81 21.51 -27.51
C THR A 310 -34.28 21.91 -27.36
N ARG A 311 -34.80 22.83 -28.18
CA ARG A 311 -36.22 23.24 -28.10
C ARG A 311 -37.19 22.07 -28.29
N VAL A 312 -36.70 20.99 -28.90
CA VAL A 312 -37.35 19.68 -28.95
C VAL A 312 -37.57 19.07 -27.55
N ALA A 313 -36.55 19.12 -26.68
CA ALA A 313 -36.62 18.67 -25.30
C ALA A 313 -37.52 19.57 -24.41
N ARG A 314 -37.70 20.85 -24.76
CA ARG A 314 -38.58 21.76 -24.01
C ARG A 314 -40.04 21.34 -24.02
N SER A 315 -40.45 20.44 -24.92
CA SER A 315 -41.83 19.98 -24.96
C SER A 315 -42.15 18.83 -23.99
N VAL A 316 -41.18 18.06 -23.47
CA VAL A 316 -41.46 16.89 -22.61
C VAL A 316 -41.23 17.20 -21.15
N ASN A 317 -42.29 17.13 -20.35
CA ASN A 317 -42.12 17.02 -18.90
C ASN A 317 -43.00 15.86 -18.38
N LEU A 318 -42.37 14.73 -18.06
CA LEU A 318 -42.84 13.81 -17.04
C LEU A 318 -41.64 13.16 -16.32
N VAL A 319 -41.81 13.03 -15.01
CA VAL A 319 -40.88 12.58 -13.98
C VAL A 319 -40.45 11.11 -14.16
N THR A 320 -39.16 10.85 -14.36
CA THR A 320 -38.29 9.90 -13.61
C THR A 320 -36.98 9.63 -14.38
N GLU A 321 -35.95 9.30 -13.61
CA GLU A 321 -34.56 9.09 -14.00
C GLU A 321 -34.31 8.33 -15.29
N SER A 322 -33.57 8.94 -16.22
CA SER A 322 -32.49 8.38 -17.04
C SER A 322 -32.11 9.45 -18.06
N CYS A 323 -30.83 9.83 -18.09
CA CYS A 323 -30.30 10.85 -18.99
C CYS A 323 -30.17 10.28 -20.43
N LEU A 324 -31.29 9.99 -21.08
CA LEU A 324 -31.46 9.81 -22.53
C LEU A 324 -32.97 9.59 -22.74
N PHE A 325 -33.58 10.24 -23.73
CA PHE A 325 -35.03 10.23 -24.06
C PHE A 325 -35.88 11.29 -23.35
N SER A 326 -35.88 12.49 -23.92
CA SER A 326 -36.90 13.52 -23.66
C SER A 326 -37.06 14.41 -24.91
N CYS A 327 -37.87 13.98 -25.88
CA CYS A 327 -37.98 14.59 -27.24
C CYS A 327 -39.44 14.74 -27.76
N PHE A 328 -40.40 14.13 -27.08
CA PHE A 328 -41.66 13.67 -27.64
C PHE A 328 -42.77 14.72 -27.86
N LYS A 329 -43.03 15.70 -26.98
CA LYS A 329 -44.40 16.23 -26.85
C LYS A 329 -44.88 17.15 -27.99
N LEU A 330 -44.10 18.09 -28.54
CA LEU A 330 -44.59 18.99 -29.61
C LEU A 330 -44.78 18.25 -30.93
N LEU A 331 -43.76 17.48 -31.35
CA LEU A 331 -43.80 16.67 -32.56
C LEU A 331 -44.87 15.57 -32.45
N LEU A 332 -45.06 14.99 -31.26
CA LEU A 332 -46.15 14.08 -30.96
C LEU A 332 -47.50 14.79 -31.02
N ILE A 333 -47.68 15.98 -30.45
CA ILE A 333 -48.95 16.71 -30.50
C ILE A 333 -49.29 17.06 -31.96
N VAL A 334 -48.31 17.49 -32.77
CA VAL A 334 -48.53 17.75 -34.21
C VAL A 334 -48.99 16.47 -34.92
N ALA A 335 -48.30 15.34 -34.72
CA ALA A 335 -48.66 14.05 -35.31
C ALA A 335 -49.98 13.47 -34.74
N SER A 336 -50.30 13.74 -33.47
CA SER A 336 -51.53 13.29 -32.81
C SER A 336 -52.71 14.15 -33.24
N ASN A 337 -52.53 15.46 -33.38
CA ASN A 337 -53.54 16.39 -33.90
C ASN A 337 -53.89 16.05 -35.34
N SER A 338 -52.89 15.78 -36.18
CA SER A 338 -53.16 15.39 -37.56
C SER A 338 -53.87 14.05 -37.66
N TYR A 339 -53.52 13.08 -36.81
CA TYR A 339 -54.22 11.80 -36.70
C TYR A 339 -55.65 11.94 -36.15
N LEU A 340 -55.86 12.77 -35.13
CA LEU A 340 -57.20 13.05 -34.59
C LEU A 340 -58.08 13.81 -35.58
N GLN A 341 -57.53 14.76 -36.34
CA GLN A 341 -58.25 15.44 -37.42
C GLN A 341 -58.60 14.48 -38.56
N PHE A 342 -57.75 13.50 -38.83
CA PHE A 342 -58.05 12.42 -39.78
C PHE A 342 -59.22 11.55 -39.31
N LEU A 343 -59.28 11.18 -38.01
CA LEU A 343 -60.34 10.32 -37.47
C LEU A 343 -61.67 11.02 -37.16
N LEU A 344 -61.61 12.22 -36.56
CA LEU A 344 -62.77 12.93 -35.97
C LEU A 344 -63.15 14.21 -36.71
N GLY A 345 -62.44 14.53 -37.81
CA GLY A 345 -62.67 15.72 -38.63
C GLY A 345 -61.92 16.98 -38.17
N PRO A 346 -61.91 18.04 -39.00
CA PRO A 346 -61.01 19.20 -38.86
C PRO A 346 -61.28 20.09 -37.64
N ALA A 347 -62.42 19.92 -36.96
CA ALA A 347 -62.78 20.67 -35.77
C ALA A 347 -62.11 20.14 -34.49
N THR A 348 -61.59 18.90 -34.51
CA THR A 348 -61.00 18.27 -33.33
C THR A 348 -59.53 18.64 -33.22
N LYS A 349 -59.14 19.28 -32.11
CA LYS A 349 -57.76 19.69 -31.83
C LYS A 349 -57.41 19.45 -30.37
N LEU A 350 -56.24 18.88 -30.14
CA LEU A 350 -55.57 18.77 -28.86
C LEU A 350 -54.78 20.07 -28.66
N LEU A 351 -55.11 20.80 -27.59
CA LEU A 351 -54.51 22.10 -27.29
C LEU A 351 -53.00 21.94 -27.01
N PHE A 352 -52.19 22.85 -27.56
CA PHE A 352 -50.78 22.96 -27.20
C PHE A 352 -50.68 23.64 -25.82
N GLU A 353 -50.90 22.89 -24.74
CA GLU A 353 -50.64 23.42 -23.40
C GLU A 353 -49.16 23.79 -23.28
N PHE A 354 -48.91 25.06 -22.94
CA PHE A 354 -47.60 25.71 -22.83
C PHE A 354 -46.51 24.85 -22.19
N VAL A 355 -45.26 25.14 -22.55
CA VAL A 355 -44.11 24.63 -21.82
C VAL A 355 -43.98 25.43 -20.52
N LYS A 356 -44.41 24.83 -19.41
CA LYS A 356 -44.23 25.41 -18.08
C LYS A 356 -42.93 24.90 -17.47
N GLU A 357 -42.01 25.82 -17.18
CA GLU A 357 -40.85 25.52 -16.32
C GLU A 357 -41.34 25.20 -14.89
N MET A 358 -40.57 24.47 -14.07
CA MET A 358 -40.98 24.25 -12.68
C MET A 358 -40.67 25.49 -11.83
N PRO A 359 -41.53 25.87 -10.87
CA PRO A 359 -41.18 26.91 -9.91
C PRO A 359 -39.87 26.56 -9.22
N LYS A 360 -38.94 27.51 -9.15
CA LYS A 360 -37.62 27.31 -8.52
C LYS A 360 -37.36 28.37 -7.44
N PRO A 361 -36.76 27.99 -6.30
CA PRO A 361 -36.30 28.95 -5.30
C PRO A 361 -35.05 29.70 -5.79
N GLU A 362 -34.64 30.75 -5.06
CA GLU A 362 -33.39 31.47 -5.31
C GLU A 362 -32.20 30.49 -5.21
N THR A 363 -31.40 30.40 -6.28
CA THR A 363 -30.24 29.51 -6.34
C THR A 363 -28.96 30.30 -6.16
N ARG A 364 -28.26 30.08 -5.05
CA ARG A 364 -26.93 30.66 -4.82
C ARG A 364 -25.87 29.78 -5.48
N LEU A 365 -25.04 30.37 -6.32
CA LEU A 365 -23.86 29.72 -6.88
C LEU A 365 -22.84 29.48 -5.75
N ARG A 366 -22.89 28.29 -5.14
CA ARG A 366 -21.88 27.81 -4.19
C ARG A 366 -21.21 26.60 -4.80
N LEU A 367 -19.88 26.54 -4.72
CA LEU A 367 -19.11 25.36 -5.12
C LEU A 367 -18.57 24.71 -3.86
N ASP A 368 -18.99 23.50 -3.56
CA ASP A 368 -18.44 22.76 -2.42
C ASP A 368 -17.15 22.03 -2.83
N PHE A 369 -16.01 22.69 -2.66
CA PHE A 369 -14.70 22.12 -2.98
C PHE A 369 -14.37 20.91 -2.12
N SER A 370 -14.95 20.82 -0.91
CA SER A 370 -14.73 19.68 -0.02
C SER A 370 -15.36 18.40 -0.59
N SER A 371 -16.54 18.52 -1.20
CA SER A 371 -17.17 17.42 -1.91
C SER A 371 -16.49 17.20 -3.27
N LEU A 372 -16.23 18.25 -4.06
CA LEU A 372 -15.71 18.11 -5.43
C LEU A 372 -14.27 17.58 -5.52
N LEU A 373 -13.35 18.06 -4.67
CA LEU A 373 -11.95 17.62 -4.65
C LEU A 373 -11.64 16.63 -3.52
N GLY A 374 -12.62 16.38 -2.64
CA GLY A 374 -12.51 15.48 -1.49
C GLY A 374 -11.96 14.10 -1.81
N PRO A 375 -12.46 13.37 -2.84
CA PRO A 375 -12.01 12.02 -3.14
C PRO A 375 -10.49 11.91 -3.35
N LEU A 376 -9.88 12.86 -4.05
CA LEU A 376 -8.43 12.88 -4.29
C LEU A 376 -7.65 13.17 -3.02
N PHE A 377 -7.95 14.27 -2.33
CA PHE A 377 -7.18 14.70 -1.17
C PHE A 377 -7.35 13.76 0.03
N PHE A 378 -8.57 13.28 0.28
CA PHE A 378 -8.85 12.36 1.37
C PHE A 378 -8.24 10.98 1.12
N THR A 379 -8.14 10.53 -0.15
CA THR A 379 -7.37 9.32 -0.50
C THR A 379 -5.92 9.44 -0.04
N TRP A 380 -5.26 10.58 -0.31
CA TRP A 380 -3.89 10.79 0.13
C TRP A 380 -3.75 10.82 1.65
N VAL A 381 -4.65 11.52 2.36
CA VAL A 381 -4.60 11.62 3.82
C VAL A 381 -4.75 10.25 4.48
N ILE A 382 -5.73 9.45 4.05
CA ILE A 382 -5.98 8.14 4.66
C ILE A 382 -4.84 7.18 4.35
N PHE A 383 -4.39 7.15 3.10
CA PHE A 383 -3.35 6.21 2.68
C PHE A 383 -1.94 6.62 3.16
N GLN A 384 -1.73 7.85 3.63
CA GLN A 384 -0.47 8.33 4.24
C GLN A 384 0.02 7.49 5.43
N LEU A 385 -0.88 6.79 6.13
CA LEU A 385 -0.49 5.89 7.22
C LEU A 385 0.23 4.61 6.72
N PHE A 386 0.04 4.23 5.46
CA PHE A 386 0.57 2.98 4.92
C PHE A 386 2.11 2.95 4.93
N PRO A 387 2.83 3.97 4.40
CA PRO A 387 4.30 4.00 4.46
C PRO A 387 4.85 4.00 5.89
N VAL A 388 4.14 4.59 6.85
CA VAL A 388 4.55 4.65 8.27
C VAL A 388 4.56 3.25 8.89
N ILE A 389 3.46 2.50 8.70
CA ILE A 389 3.35 1.11 9.18
C ILE A 389 4.40 0.24 8.49
N LEU A 390 4.49 0.33 7.16
CA LEU A 390 5.43 -0.42 6.34
C LEU A 390 6.89 -0.21 6.79
N THR A 391 7.28 1.04 7.04
CA THR A 391 8.65 1.38 7.45
C THR A 391 8.98 0.82 8.84
N SER A 392 8.02 0.80 9.77
CA SER A 392 8.22 0.20 11.09
C SER A 392 8.42 -1.31 11.03
N LEU A 393 7.64 -2.01 10.20
CA LEU A 393 7.77 -3.46 10.00
C LEU A 393 9.12 -3.81 9.35
N ILE A 394 9.49 -3.08 8.28
CA ILE A 394 10.76 -3.31 7.58
C ILE A 394 11.95 -2.92 8.47
N TYR A 395 11.81 -1.93 9.35
CA TYR A 395 12.86 -1.59 10.32
C TYR A 395 13.18 -2.77 11.24
N GLU A 396 12.16 -3.43 11.80
CA GLU A 396 12.37 -4.62 12.64
C GLU A 396 12.98 -5.79 11.86
N LYS A 397 12.59 -5.95 10.58
CA LYS A 397 13.14 -6.98 9.68
C LYS A 397 14.59 -6.70 9.27
N GLN A 398 14.91 -5.47 8.87
CA GLN A 398 16.24 -5.05 8.42
C GLN A 398 17.29 -5.27 9.49
N PHE A 399 16.98 -4.94 10.75
CA PHE A 399 17.87 -5.15 11.90
C PHE A 399 17.73 -6.54 12.52
N ARG A 400 16.97 -7.47 11.91
CA ARG A 400 16.73 -8.84 12.41
C ARG A 400 16.24 -8.90 13.87
N LEU A 401 15.52 -7.88 14.31
CA LEU A 401 15.05 -7.75 15.70
C LEU A 401 13.94 -8.77 16.00
N LYS A 402 13.08 -9.08 15.02
CA LYS A 402 12.06 -10.13 15.12
C LYS A 402 12.68 -11.50 15.42
N ILE A 403 13.79 -11.83 14.75
CA ILE A 403 14.54 -13.07 14.96
C ILE A 403 15.12 -13.10 16.38
N MET A 404 15.73 -12.00 16.82
CA MET A 404 16.28 -11.90 18.17
C MET A 404 15.21 -12.10 19.25
N MET A 405 14.01 -11.52 19.06
CA MET A 405 12.87 -11.75 19.94
C MET A 405 12.44 -13.22 19.98
N LYS A 406 12.39 -13.88 18.81
CA LYS A 406 12.06 -15.31 18.69
C LYS A 406 13.07 -16.19 19.44
N MET A 407 14.36 -15.90 19.32
CA MET A 407 15.42 -16.59 20.07
C MET A 407 15.29 -16.48 21.59
N HIS A 408 14.66 -15.41 22.07
CA HIS A 408 14.41 -15.20 23.50
C HIS A 408 13.05 -15.75 23.96
N GLY A 409 12.37 -16.53 23.11
CA GLY A 409 11.16 -17.28 23.47
C GLY A 409 9.84 -16.62 23.02
N LEU A 410 9.87 -15.56 22.20
CA LEU A 410 8.65 -14.97 21.64
C LEU A 410 8.03 -15.90 20.59
N GLY A 411 6.77 -16.27 20.77
CA GLY A 411 6.02 -17.00 19.75
C GLY A 411 5.57 -16.13 18.58
N ASP A 412 5.37 -16.74 17.40
CA ASP A 412 4.91 -16.03 16.20
C ASP A 412 3.48 -15.47 16.36
N GLY A 413 2.60 -16.18 17.07
CA GLY A 413 1.21 -15.75 17.32
C GLY A 413 1.09 -14.45 18.13
N PRO A 414 1.69 -14.35 19.34
CA PRO A 414 1.73 -13.11 20.10
C PRO A 414 2.27 -11.93 19.28
N TYR A 415 3.37 -12.12 18.53
CA TYR A 415 3.96 -11.07 17.70
C TYR A 415 2.94 -10.48 16.73
N TRP A 416 2.26 -11.33 15.95
CA TRP A 416 1.27 -10.93 14.96
C TRP A 416 0.08 -10.22 15.60
N MET A 417 -0.53 -10.81 16.63
CA MET A 417 -1.71 -10.25 17.29
C MET A 417 -1.48 -8.84 17.83
N ILE A 418 -0.35 -8.62 18.49
CA ILE A 418 -0.07 -7.35 19.15
C ILE A 418 0.41 -6.32 18.15
N SER A 419 1.24 -6.72 17.18
CA SER A 419 1.69 -5.79 16.14
C SER A 419 0.49 -5.31 15.33
N TYR A 420 -0.42 -6.21 14.95
CA TYR A 420 -1.67 -5.87 14.28
C TYR A 420 -2.55 -4.97 15.15
N ALA A 421 -2.81 -5.35 16.41
CA ALA A 421 -3.63 -4.57 17.33
C ALA A 421 -3.04 -3.17 17.61
N TYR A 422 -1.72 -3.05 17.70
CA TYR A 422 -1.02 -1.78 17.90
C TYR A 422 -1.17 -0.86 16.68
N PHE A 423 -0.96 -1.36 15.47
CA PHE A 423 -1.15 -0.56 14.25
C PHE A 423 -2.62 -0.22 14.00
N LEU A 424 -3.53 -1.13 14.33
CA LEU A 424 -4.97 -0.87 14.30
C LEU A 424 -5.33 0.27 15.26
N ALA A 425 -4.89 0.23 16.51
CA ALA A 425 -5.17 1.27 17.50
C ALA A 425 -4.64 2.65 17.07
N ILE A 426 -3.42 2.73 16.53
CA ILE A 426 -2.85 3.98 16.00
C ILE A 426 -3.68 4.50 14.83
N SER A 427 -4.05 3.63 13.89
CA SER A 427 -4.80 4.01 12.70
C SER A 427 -6.23 4.43 13.03
N THR A 428 -6.90 3.75 13.97
CA THR A 428 -8.21 4.15 14.47
C THR A 428 -8.15 5.51 15.17
N MET A 429 -7.14 5.75 16.02
CA MET A 429 -6.96 7.06 16.66
C MET A 429 -6.76 8.18 15.63
N TYR A 430 -5.95 7.92 14.60
CA TYR A 430 -5.72 8.87 13.51
C TYR A 430 -7.01 9.19 12.73
N MET A 431 -7.80 8.16 12.37
CA MET A 431 -9.05 8.34 11.63
C MET A 431 -10.13 9.05 12.44
N ILE A 432 -10.23 8.77 13.75
CA ILE A 432 -11.13 9.52 14.63
C ILE A 432 -10.73 10.99 14.66
N CYS A 433 -9.44 11.30 14.83
CA CYS A 433 -8.95 12.68 14.76
C CYS A 433 -9.28 13.34 13.41
N PHE A 434 -9.10 12.63 12.30
CA PHE A 434 -9.40 13.14 10.97
C PHE A 434 -10.88 13.51 10.79
N VAL A 435 -11.81 12.63 11.19
CA VAL A 435 -13.25 12.89 11.11
C VAL A 435 -13.67 14.01 12.06
N VAL A 436 -13.15 14.04 13.30
CA VAL A 436 -13.45 15.09 14.28
C VAL A 436 -12.96 16.46 13.81
N PHE A 437 -11.74 16.55 13.27
CA PHE A 437 -11.24 17.82 12.72
C PHE A 437 -11.99 18.22 11.45
N GLY A 438 -12.28 17.29 10.54
CA GLY A 438 -13.06 17.56 9.33
C GLY A 438 -14.47 18.09 9.66
N SER A 439 -15.12 17.50 10.66
CA SER A 439 -16.42 17.94 11.15
C SER A 439 -16.35 19.26 11.92
N GLY A 440 -15.33 19.47 12.75
CA GLY A 440 -15.14 20.70 13.54
C GLY A 440 -14.84 21.93 12.69
N VAL A 441 -14.20 21.72 11.54
CA VAL A 441 -13.94 22.73 10.51
C VAL A 441 -15.20 23.02 9.66
N GLY A 442 -16.23 22.18 9.74
CA GLY A 442 -17.52 22.38 9.06
C GLY A 442 -17.55 21.90 7.60
N LEU A 443 -16.66 20.98 7.21
CA LEU A 443 -16.68 20.40 5.86
C LEU A 443 -17.97 19.60 5.64
N LYS A 444 -18.69 19.91 4.57
CA LYS A 444 -19.99 19.30 4.25
C LYS A 444 -19.90 17.80 3.99
N PHE A 445 -18.78 17.36 3.42
CA PHE A 445 -18.44 15.94 3.25
C PHE A 445 -18.62 15.10 4.53
N PHE A 446 -18.15 15.61 5.69
CA PHE A 446 -18.21 14.86 6.95
C PHE A 446 -19.51 15.10 7.71
N THR A 447 -20.13 16.28 7.56
CA THR A 447 -21.30 16.69 8.36
C THR A 447 -22.65 16.27 7.75
N LEU A 448 -22.74 16.15 6.42
CA LEU A 448 -23.98 15.75 5.74
C LEU A 448 -24.17 14.24 5.67
N ASN A 449 -23.08 13.48 5.59
CA ASN A 449 -23.10 12.02 5.52
C ASN A 449 -23.21 11.40 6.92
N ASP A 450 -23.91 10.27 7.07
CA ASP A 450 -24.04 9.59 8.36
C ASP A 450 -22.67 9.13 8.92
N TYR A 451 -22.33 9.57 10.14
CA TYR A 451 -21.07 9.22 10.81
C TYR A 451 -20.89 7.70 11.02
N SER A 452 -22.00 6.96 11.15
CA SER A 452 -21.97 5.51 11.34
C SER A 452 -21.46 4.78 10.08
N ILE A 453 -21.88 5.19 8.88
CA ILE A 453 -21.41 4.61 7.62
C ILE A 453 -19.94 4.95 7.40
N GLN A 454 -19.56 6.21 7.66
CA GLN A 454 -18.15 6.65 7.61
C GLN A 454 -17.28 5.81 8.54
N PHE A 455 -17.73 5.56 9.78
CA PHE A 455 -16.99 4.74 10.74
C PHE A 455 -16.79 3.31 10.23
N VAL A 456 -17.84 2.64 9.72
CA VAL A 456 -17.72 1.27 9.22
C VAL A 456 -16.80 1.21 8.00
N PHE A 457 -16.95 2.15 7.05
CA PHE A 457 -16.09 2.23 5.86
C PHE A 457 -14.62 2.40 6.24
N TYR A 458 -14.30 3.38 7.10
CA TYR A 458 -12.92 3.62 7.54
C TYR A 458 -12.37 2.46 8.37
N PHE A 459 -13.20 1.83 9.21
CA PHE A 459 -12.79 0.65 9.98
C PHE A 459 -12.39 -0.50 9.05
N LEU A 460 -13.19 -0.83 8.04
CA LEU A 460 -12.86 -1.86 7.06
C LEU A 460 -11.57 -1.52 6.31
N TYR A 461 -11.45 -0.28 5.85
CA TYR A 461 -10.28 0.15 5.09
C TYR A 461 -8.98 0.15 5.90
N ILE A 462 -9.00 0.60 7.16
CA ILE A 462 -7.84 0.57 8.05
C ILE A 462 -7.33 -0.87 8.23
N ASN A 463 -8.25 -1.83 8.41
CA ASN A 463 -7.90 -3.24 8.54
C ASN A 463 -7.23 -3.77 7.27
N LEU A 464 -7.79 -3.46 6.09
CA LEU A 464 -7.19 -3.77 4.80
C LEU A 464 -5.79 -3.14 4.67
N GLN A 465 -5.63 -1.86 4.99
CA GLN A 465 -4.37 -1.13 4.93
C GLN A 465 -3.28 -1.74 5.82
N VAL A 466 -3.61 -2.13 7.05
CA VAL A 466 -2.68 -2.82 7.95
C VAL A 466 -2.28 -4.18 7.36
N SER A 467 -3.24 -4.97 6.88
CA SER A 467 -2.96 -6.28 6.28
C SER A 467 -2.07 -6.18 5.03
N LEU A 468 -2.31 -5.17 4.18
CA LEU A 468 -1.50 -4.88 3.01
C LEU A 468 -0.07 -4.49 3.40
N ALA A 469 0.10 -3.71 4.48
CA ALA A 469 1.43 -3.32 4.96
C ALA A 469 2.24 -4.54 5.43
N PHE A 470 1.61 -5.52 6.08
CA PHE A 470 2.27 -6.80 6.43
C PHE A 470 2.69 -7.58 5.18
N LEU A 471 1.82 -7.69 4.16
CA LEU A 471 2.13 -8.38 2.92
C LEU A 471 3.32 -7.72 2.18
N VAL A 472 3.28 -6.40 2.06
CA VAL A 472 4.30 -5.64 1.31
C VAL A 472 5.63 -5.57 2.06
N ALA A 473 5.62 -5.61 3.40
CA ALA A 473 6.84 -5.66 4.21
C ALA A 473 7.72 -6.90 3.89
N ASP A 474 7.12 -7.96 3.36
CA ASP A 474 7.86 -9.17 3.00
C ASP A 474 8.73 -9.02 1.75
N VAL A 475 8.33 -8.15 0.82
CA VAL A 475 9.03 -7.89 -0.45
C VAL A 475 10.28 -7.03 -0.24
N PHE A 476 10.26 -6.11 0.72
CA PHE A 476 11.34 -5.15 0.93
C PHE A 476 12.34 -5.59 2.00
N SER A 477 13.62 -5.32 1.75
CA SER A 477 14.73 -5.57 2.68
C SER A 477 15.31 -4.30 3.32
N ASN A 478 15.10 -3.13 2.71
CA ASN A 478 15.65 -1.85 3.14
C ASN A 478 14.53 -0.84 3.43
N THR A 479 14.61 -0.19 4.60
CA THR A 479 13.63 0.82 5.04
C THR A 479 13.57 2.04 4.12
N LYS A 480 14.70 2.52 3.61
CA LYS A 480 14.76 3.75 2.79
C LYS A 480 14.03 3.58 1.46
N THR A 481 14.25 2.46 0.77
CA THR A 481 13.61 2.19 -0.53
C THR A 481 12.11 2.00 -0.36
N ALA A 482 11.70 1.27 0.68
CA ALA A 482 10.29 1.07 0.98
C ALA A 482 9.56 2.36 1.35
N THR A 483 10.22 3.29 2.03
CA THR A 483 9.63 4.60 2.35
C THR A 483 9.33 5.40 1.08
N VAL A 484 10.29 5.46 0.15
CA VAL A 484 10.13 6.20 -1.13
C VAL A 484 9.04 5.55 -1.99
N VAL A 485 9.08 4.23 -2.15
CA VAL A 485 8.07 3.49 -2.91
C VAL A 485 6.69 3.62 -2.27
N GLY A 486 6.60 3.55 -0.93
CA GLY A 486 5.36 3.75 -0.20
C GLY A 486 4.74 5.13 -0.49
N TYR A 487 5.50 6.21 -0.41
CA TYR A 487 4.97 7.54 -0.74
C TYR A 487 4.63 7.69 -2.23
N MET A 488 5.40 7.07 -3.12
CA MET A 488 5.08 7.04 -4.56
C MET A 488 3.75 6.31 -4.82
N MET A 489 3.48 5.21 -4.11
CA MET A 489 2.17 4.54 -4.15
C MET A 489 1.06 5.45 -3.63
N VAL A 490 1.31 6.25 -2.59
CA VAL A 490 0.30 7.19 -2.06
C VAL A 490 -0.11 8.24 -3.08
N PHE A 491 0.86 8.97 -3.62
CA PHE A 491 0.56 10.00 -4.63
C PHE A 491 0.01 9.38 -5.92
N GLY A 492 0.62 8.29 -6.38
CA GLY A 492 0.22 7.59 -7.60
C GLY A 492 -1.22 7.07 -7.53
N THR A 493 -1.63 6.49 -6.40
CA THR A 493 -3.00 5.98 -6.21
C THR A 493 -4.04 7.08 -6.32
N GLY A 494 -3.86 8.21 -5.64
CA GLY A 494 -4.85 9.30 -5.70
C GLY A 494 -4.94 9.94 -7.09
N LEU A 495 -3.81 10.09 -7.80
CA LEU A 495 -3.79 10.61 -9.18
C LEU A 495 -4.42 9.64 -10.17
N LEU A 496 -4.08 8.35 -10.10
CA LEU A 496 -4.69 7.33 -10.94
C LEU A 496 -6.19 7.18 -10.64
N GLY A 497 -6.59 7.30 -9.38
CA GLY A 497 -7.99 7.34 -8.98
C GLY A 497 -8.75 8.47 -9.66
N ALA A 498 -8.24 9.70 -9.57
CA ALA A 498 -8.92 10.88 -10.12
C ALA A 498 -8.89 10.99 -11.64
N PHE A 499 -7.77 10.65 -12.29
CA PHE A 499 -7.64 10.88 -13.74
C PHE A 499 -8.00 9.66 -14.59
N LEU A 500 -7.82 8.44 -14.07
CA LEU A 500 -8.07 7.21 -14.81
C LEU A 500 -9.34 6.53 -14.33
N PHE A 501 -9.45 6.27 -13.02
CA PHE A 501 -10.56 5.48 -12.51
C PHE A 501 -11.89 6.24 -12.53
N GLN A 502 -11.90 7.53 -12.14
CA GLN A 502 -13.09 8.38 -12.23
C GLN A 502 -13.67 8.42 -13.65
N PHE A 503 -12.82 8.49 -14.68
CA PHE A 503 -13.25 8.49 -16.08
C PHE A 503 -14.05 7.22 -16.45
N PHE A 504 -13.62 6.05 -15.95
CA PHE A 504 -14.35 4.80 -16.17
C PHE A 504 -15.60 4.65 -15.32
N LEU A 505 -15.66 5.29 -14.16
CA LEU A 505 -16.85 5.29 -13.29
C LEU A 505 -18.00 6.12 -13.87
N GLU A 506 -17.67 7.24 -14.53
CA GLU A 506 -18.66 8.14 -15.13
C GLU A 506 -19.17 7.64 -16.49
N ASP A 507 -18.43 6.73 -17.14
CA ASP A 507 -18.82 6.15 -18.41
C ASP A 507 -19.85 5.02 -18.24
N SER A 508 -21.11 5.34 -18.53
CA SER A 508 -22.23 4.38 -18.52
C SER A 508 -22.08 3.18 -19.46
N SER A 509 -21.17 3.26 -20.46
CA SER A 509 -20.93 2.18 -21.42
C SER A 509 -19.93 1.12 -20.93
N PHE A 510 -19.19 1.42 -19.86
CA PHE A 510 -18.14 0.54 -19.37
C PHE A 510 -18.73 -0.64 -18.54
N PRO A 511 -18.28 -1.89 -18.77
CA PRO A 511 -18.86 -3.05 -18.09
C PRO A 511 -18.53 -3.06 -16.59
N ARG A 512 -19.54 -3.34 -15.75
CA ARG A 512 -19.40 -3.45 -14.28
C ARG A 512 -18.28 -4.39 -13.83
N ALA A 513 -18.09 -5.51 -14.54
CA ALA A 513 -17.01 -6.46 -14.24
C ALA A 513 -15.61 -5.84 -14.37
N GLY A 514 -15.42 -4.90 -15.31
CA GLY A 514 -14.17 -4.17 -15.45
C GLY A 514 -13.89 -3.22 -14.28
N ILE A 515 -14.95 -2.61 -13.72
CA ILE A 515 -14.86 -1.74 -12.54
C ILE A 515 -14.43 -2.56 -11.33
N ILE A 516 -15.11 -3.68 -11.07
CA ILE A 516 -14.78 -4.61 -9.97
C ILE A 516 -13.34 -5.14 -10.08
N ALA A 517 -12.87 -5.44 -11.31
CA ALA A 517 -11.49 -5.90 -11.51
C ALA A 517 -10.43 -4.84 -11.17
N MET A 518 -10.71 -3.56 -11.45
CA MET A 518 -9.84 -2.46 -11.05
C MET A 518 -9.90 -2.21 -9.53
N GLU A 519 -11.07 -2.36 -8.92
CA GLU A 519 -11.27 -2.23 -7.47
C GLU A 519 -10.47 -3.25 -6.65
N LEU A 520 -10.06 -4.38 -7.26
CA LEU A 520 -9.15 -5.36 -6.64
C LEU A 520 -7.83 -4.73 -6.16
N TYR A 521 -7.46 -3.57 -6.73
CA TYR A 521 -6.41 -2.74 -6.17
C TYR A 521 -6.96 -1.92 -4.99
N PRO A 522 -6.48 -2.13 -3.74
CA PRO A 522 -7.04 -1.47 -2.54
C PRO A 522 -7.08 0.06 -2.60
N GLY A 523 -6.21 0.66 -3.40
CA GLY A 523 -6.19 2.11 -3.64
C GLY A 523 -7.40 2.62 -4.42
N PHE A 524 -7.90 1.85 -5.39
CA PHE A 524 -9.08 2.22 -6.17
C PHE A 524 -10.37 1.95 -5.41
N ALA A 525 -10.44 0.89 -4.59
CA ALA A 525 -11.55 0.68 -3.66
C ALA A 525 -11.73 1.85 -2.67
N LEU A 526 -10.63 2.38 -2.12
CA LEU A 526 -10.67 3.58 -1.27
C LEU A 526 -11.24 4.78 -2.04
N TYR A 527 -10.70 5.03 -3.22
CA TYR A 527 -11.11 6.16 -4.05
C TYR A 527 -12.60 6.06 -4.41
N ARG A 528 -13.10 4.87 -4.79
CA ARG A 528 -14.51 4.62 -5.09
C ARG A 528 -15.43 5.00 -3.93
N GLY A 529 -15.13 4.51 -2.72
CA GLY A 529 -15.96 4.79 -1.55
C GLY A 529 -15.99 6.28 -1.20
N LEU A 530 -14.84 6.96 -1.30
CA LEU A 530 -14.76 8.42 -1.10
C LEU A 530 -15.48 9.21 -2.20
N TYR A 531 -15.46 8.72 -3.45
CA TYR A 531 -16.21 9.29 -4.56
C TYR A 531 -17.72 9.22 -4.33
N GLU A 532 -18.24 8.08 -3.88
CA GLU A 532 -19.67 7.95 -3.54
C GLU A 532 -20.07 8.90 -2.40
N PHE A 533 -19.30 8.95 -1.30
CA PHE A 533 -19.55 9.93 -0.23
C PHE A 533 -19.55 11.39 -0.73
N SER A 534 -18.69 11.70 -1.69
CA SER A 534 -18.58 13.01 -2.30
C SER A 534 -19.82 13.35 -3.14
N GLN A 535 -20.28 12.43 -3.99
CA GLN A 535 -21.46 12.64 -4.84
C GLN A 535 -22.73 12.88 -4.03
N TYR A 536 -22.95 12.07 -2.98
CA TYR A 536 -24.12 12.25 -2.10
C TYR A 536 -24.04 13.52 -1.25
N SER A 537 -22.85 13.89 -0.75
CA SER A 537 -22.65 15.16 -0.04
C SER A 537 -22.85 16.37 -0.96
N PHE A 538 -22.34 16.29 -2.18
CA PHE A 538 -22.53 17.31 -3.20
C PHE A 538 -24.03 17.45 -3.50
N ALA A 539 -24.71 16.38 -3.93
CA ALA A 539 -26.14 16.42 -4.23
C ALA A 539 -26.98 16.94 -3.04
N GLY A 540 -26.71 16.46 -1.83
CA GLY A 540 -27.40 16.89 -0.61
C GLY A 540 -27.24 18.39 -0.33
N ASN A 541 -26.04 18.93 -0.50
CA ASN A 541 -25.78 20.36 -0.28
C ASN A 541 -26.51 21.26 -1.30
N TYR A 542 -26.65 20.83 -2.56
CA TYR A 542 -27.39 21.59 -3.57
C TYR A 542 -28.90 21.45 -3.44
N MET A 543 -29.40 20.26 -3.07
CA MET A 543 -30.83 20.00 -2.90
C MET A 543 -31.36 20.43 -1.53
N GLY A 544 -30.48 20.80 -0.59
CA GLY A 544 -30.85 21.11 0.80
C GLY A 544 -31.32 19.88 1.58
N THR A 545 -30.91 18.69 1.15
CA THR A 545 -31.25 17.40 1.78
C THR A 545 -30.06 16.83 2.53
N ASP A 546 -30.32 15.80 3.32
CA ASP A 546 -29.25 15.02 3.97
C ASP A 546 -28.35 14.32 2.93
N GLY A 547 -27.13 13.97 3.34
CA GLY A 547 -26.21 13.15 2.55
C GLY A 547 -26.57 11.66 2.59
N MET A 548 -25.58 10.79 2.37
CA MET A 548 -25.80 9.34 2.30
C MET A 548 -26.22 8.77 3.66
N ARG A 549 -27.33 7.99 3.64
CA ARG A 549 -27.87 7.26 4.80
C ARG A 549 -27.90 5.75 4.55
N TRP A 550 -28.13 4.98 5.62
CA TRP A 550 -28.18 3.50 5.55
C TRP A 550 -29.21 2.96 4.55
N LYS A 551 -30.32 3.67 4.36
CA LYS A 551 -31.36 3.31 3.39
C LYS A 551 -30.88 3.40 1.93
N ASP A 552 -29.93 4.29 1.64
CA ASP A 552 -29.48 4.58 0.28
C ASP A 552 -28.47 3.54 -0.21
N LEU A 553 -27.90 2.71 0.69
CA LEU A 553 -27.02 1.58 0.34
C LEU A 553 -27.73 0.44 -0.40
N ASN A 554 -29.06 0.37 -0.32
CA ASN A 554 -29.87 -0.61 -1.04
C ASN A 554 -30.24 -0.17 -2.46
N ASP A 555 -29.88 1.05 -2.87
CA ASP A 555 -30.11 1.52 -4.23
C ASP A 555 -29.15 0.82 -5.22
N SER A 556 -29.71 0.26 -6.29
CA SER A 556 -28.98 -0.39 -7.38
C SER A 556 -28.01 0.52 -8.14
N LYS A 557 -28.15 1.85 -7.98
CA LYS A 557 -27.24 2.86 -8.53
C LYS A 557 -26.11 3.23 -7.59
N ASN A 558 -26.26 2.93 -6.30
CA ASN A 558 -25.26 3.21 -5.29
C ASN A 558 -24.21 2.08 -5.24
N GLY A 559 -22.95 2.40 -5.58
CA GLY A 559 -21.85 1.43 -5.51
C GLY A 559 -21.30 1.17 -4.11
N MET A 560 -21.76 1.89 -3.07
CA MET A 560 -21.14 1.85 -1.74
C MET A 560 -21.22 0.47 -1.07
N SER A 561 -22.34 -0.24 -1.23
CA SER A 561 -22.50 -1.58 -0.61
C SER A 561 -21.54 -2.59 -1.24
N GLU A 562 -21.39 -2.57 -2.57
CA GLU A 562 -20.45 -3.40 -3.32
C GLU A 562 -19.00 -3.15 -2.89
N VAL A 563 -18.59 -1.87 -2.80
CA VAL A 563 -17.23 -1.48 -2.36
C VAL A 563 -16.94 -1.96 -0.94
N MET A 564 -17.88 -1.82 -0.01
CA MET A 564 -17.68 -2.29 1.37
C MET A 564 -17.51 -3.81 1.44
N ILE A 565 -18.26 -4.57 0.63
CA ILE A 565 -18.13 -6.02 0.54
C ILE A 565 -16.77 -6.40 -0.04
N ILE A 566 -16.33 -5.73 -1.12
CA ILE A 566 -15.03 -5.97 -1.75
C ILE A 566 -13.89 -5.73 -0.75
N ILE A 567 -13.88 -4.58 -0.06
CA ILE A 567 -12.86 -4.26 0.95
C ILE A 567 -12.84 -5.31 2.07
N ALA A 568 -14.00 -5.79 2.52
CA ALA A 568 -14.09 -6.81 3.55
C ALA A 568 -13.52 -8.16 3.09
N VAL A 569 -13.83 -8.58 1.85
CA VAL A 569 -13.30 -9.82 1.26
C VAL A 569 -11.80 -9.71 1.03
N GLU A 570 -11.32 -8.61 0.46
CA GLU A 570 -9.90 -8.34 0.25
C GLU A 570 -9.13 -8.36 1.56
N TRP A 571 -9.67 -7.74 2.62
CA TRP A 571 -9.02 -7.74 3.93
C TRP A 571 -8.75 -9.16 4.41
N LEU A 572 -9.74 -10.06 4.36
CA LEU A 572 -9.59 -11.45 4.80
C LEU A 572 -8.58 -12.21 3.93
N ILE A 573 -8.62 -12.02 2.61
CA ILE A 573 -7.70 -12.68 1.66
C ILE A 573 -6.27 -12.18 1.89
N VAL A 574 -6.04 -10.87 1.89
CA VAL A 574 -4.73 -10.24 2.05
C VAL A 574 -4.13 -10.60 3.41
N LEU A 575 -4.92 -10.60 4.48
CA LEU A 575 -4.46 -11.03 5.81
C LEU A 575 -4.02 -12.49 5.82
N GLY A 576 -4.80 -13.39 5.21
CA GLY A 576 -4.45 -14.80 5.08
C GLY A 576 -3.18 -15.03 4.27
N VAL A 577 -3.04 -14.35 3.14
CA VAL A 577 -1.84 -14.41 2.28
C VAL A 577 -0.63 -13.83 3.01
N ALA A 578 -0.76 -12.67 3.68
CA ALA A 578 0.32 -12.06 4.44
C ALA A 578 0.85 -12.99 5.55
N TYR A 579 -0.06 -13.62 6.30
CA TYR A 579 0.32 -14.58 7.33
C TYR A 579 1.05 -15.81 6.74
N TYR A 580 0.56 -16.32 5.61
CA TYR A 580 1.16 -17.45 4.91
C TYR A 580 2.57 -17.12 4.38
N VAL A 581 2.73 -15.97 3.72
CA VAL A 581 4.01 -15.51 3.16
C VAL A 581 5.06 -15.34 4.27
N ASP A 582 4.73 -14.66 5.37
CA ASP A 582 5.66 -14.49 6.50
C ASP A 582 6.04 -15.82 7.14
N GLN A 583 5.12 -16.79 7.24
CA GLN A 583 5.47 -18.12 7.75
C GLN A 583 6.46 -18.86 6.84
N VAL A 584 6.28 -18.79 5.52
CA VAL A 584 7.18 -19.43 4.55
C VAL A 584 8.56 -18.80 4.63
N PHE A 585 8.65 -17.46 4.64
CA PHE A 585 9.92 -16.74 4.76
C PHE A 585 10.60 -16.91 6.12
N SER A 586 9.84 -16.93 7.23
CA SER A 586 10.39 -17.03 8.59
C SER A 586 10.79 -18.46 8.98
N SER A 587 10.06 -19.48 8.53
CA SER A 587 10.31 -20.88 8.93
C SER A 587 11.13 -21.68 7.92
N GLY A 588 11.41 -21.14 6.73
CA GLY A 588 12.09 -21.85 5.65
C GLY A 588 11.50 -23.23 5.37
N ARG A 589 10.16 -23.35 5.50
CA ARG A 589 9.41 -24.58 5.17
C ARG A 589 8.96 -24.47 3.71
N ASP A 590 8.86 -25.60 3.03
CA ASP A 590 8.37 -25.65 1.65
C ASP A 590 7.00 -24.96 1.55
N PRO A 591 6.73 -24.21 0.47
CA PRO A 591 5.47 -23.49 0.27
C PRO A 591 4.23 -24.39 0.50
N LEU A 592 4.29 -25.64 0.03
CA LEU A 592 3.14 -26.56 0.06
C LEU A 592 2.90 -27.31 1.40
N PHE A 593 3.40 -26.81 2.54
CA PHE A 593 3.30 -27.51 3.83
C PHE A 593 1.85 -27.82 4.27
N PHE A 594 0.87 -26.99 3.89
CA PHE A 594 -0.53 -27.17 4.30
C PHE A 594 -1.21 -28.38 3.63
N PHE A 595 -0.94 -28.63 2.35
CA PHE A 595 -1.49 -29.79 1.62
C PHE A 595 -0.92 -31.13 2.10
N ARG A 596 0.27 -31.12 2.71
CA ARG A 596 0.92 -32.33 3.23
C ARG A 596 0.46 -32.72 4.63
N ARG A 597 -0.35 -31.88 5.30
CA ARG A 597 -0.79 -32.10 6.68
C ARG A 597 -1.78 -33.28 6.82
N HIS A 598 -2.36 -33.77 5.72
CA HIS A 598 -3.29 -34.91 5.74
C HIS A 598 -2.64 -36.30 5.70
N GLN A 599 -1.30 -36.42 5.72
CA GLN A 599 -0.61 -37.71 5.67
C GLN A 599 0.18 -38.08 6.95
N LYS A 600 -0.16 -37.49 8.10
CA LYS A 600 0.43 -37.90 9.39
C LYS A 600 -0.64 -38.40 10.35
N ASN A 601 -0.94 -39.68 10.21
CA ASN A 601 -1.27 -40.59 11.31
C ASN A 601 -1.13 -42.02 10.79
N LEU A 602 0.08 -42.58 10.85
CA LEU A 602 0.31 -43.99 11.14
C LEU A 602 1.81 -44.24 11.41
N SER A 603 2.11 -44.82 12.57
CA SER A 603 3.37 -45.43 13.01
C SER A 603 4.55 -44.52 13.43
N SER A 604 4.51 -44.06 14.68
CA SER A 604 5.71 -43.90 15.50
C SER A 604 5.81 -45.08 16.48
N SER A 605 6.30 -46.21 15.98
CA SER A 605 6.78 -47.31 16.84
C SER A 605 8.27 -47.49 16.56
N PHE A 606 9.05 -47.50 17.64
CA PHE A 606 10.46 -47.85 17.72
C PHE A 606 10.97 -48.66 16.52
N ARG A 607 11.72 -48.02 15.63
CA ARG A 607 12.59 -48.73 14.69
C ARG A 607 14.01 -48.68 15.24
N LYS A 608 14.47 -49.84 15.72
CA LYS A 608 15.90 -50.16 15.87
C LYS A 608 16.61 -49.86 14.52
N PRO A 609 17.84 -49.32 14.52
CA PRO A 609 18.58 -49.14 13.29
C PRO A 609 18.97 -50.52 12.74
N SER A 610 18.39 -50.89 11.60
CA SER A 610 18.84 -52.03 10.81
C SER A 610 20.14 -51.67 10.10
N LEU A 611 21.18 -52.45 10.38
CA LEU A 611 22.46 -52.48 9.67
C LEU A 611 22.20 -52.75 8.17
N GLN A 612 22.12 -51.71 7.36
CA GLN A 612 22.08 -51.83 5.91
C GLN A 612 23.38 -51.29 5.34
N ARG A 613 24.27 -52.23 5.03
CA ARG A 613 25.57 -52.06 4.40
C ARG A 613 25.37 -51.55 2.97
N GLN A 614 25.21 -50.24 2.80
CA GLN A 614 25.36 -49.58 1.50
C GLN A 614 26.80 -49.07 1.39
N GLY A 615 27.51 -49.58 0.38
CA GLY A 615 28.90 -49.25 0.09
C GLY A 615 29.09 -47.75 -0.14
N SER A 616 29.49 -47.04 0.91
CA SER A 616 30.14 -45.75 0.79
C SER A 616 31.62 -46.01 0.58
N LYS A 617 32.20 -45.44 -0.48
CA LYS A 617 33.65 -45.36 -0.65
C LYS A 617 34.23 -44.82 0.66
N VAL A 618 34.94 -45.67 1.40
CA VAL A 618 35.60 -45.33 2.65
C VAL A 618 36.78 -44.44 2.29
N PHE A 619 36.57 -43.12 2.33
CA PHE A 619 37.68 -42.19 2.53
C PHE A 619 38.07 -42.31 4.01
N VAL A 620 39.07 -43.13 4.29
CA VAL A 620 39.74 -43.16 5.60
C VAL A 620 40.50 -41.85 5.71
N GLN A 621 39.83 -40.79 6.17
CA GLN A 621 40.55 -39.69 6.82
C GLN A 621 41.11 -40.28 8.11
N ILE A 622 42.43 -40.18 8.30
CA ILE A 622 43.04 -40.49 9.60
C ILE A 622 42.58 -39.36 10.54
N GLU A 623 41.38 -39.51 11.09
CA GLU A 623 40.83 -38.58 12.09
C GLU A 623 41.71 -38.64 13.34
N LYS A 624 41.94 -37.48 13.97
CA LYS A 624 42.79 -37.42 15.17
C LYS A 624 42.08 -38.09 16.32
N GLN A 625 42.83 -38.85 17.13
CA GLN A 625 42.32 -39.73 18.19
C GLN A 625 41.33 -39.04 19.15
N ASP A 626 41.52 -37.75 19.42
CA ASP A 626 40.68 -36.95 20.31
C ASP A 626 39.30 -36.57 19.75
N VAL A 627 39.22 -36.40 18.43
CA VAL A 627 37.94 -36.16 17.76
C VAL A 627 37.13 -37.46 17.68
N GLU A 628 37.81 -38.59 17.48
CA GLU A 628 37.17 -39.91 17.51
C GLU A 628 36.67 -40.28 18.90
N GLU A 629 37.48 -40.05 19.95
CA GLU A 629 37.05 -40.25 21.35
C GLU A 629 35.81 -39.42 21.70
N GLU A 630 35.74 -38.16 21.25
CA GLU A 630 34.56 -37.31 21.46
C GLU A 630 33.35 -37.82 20.67
N ARG A 631 33.57 -38.37 19.48
CA ARG A 631 32.51 -38.95 18.65
C ARG A 631 31.95 -40.22 19.28
N GLU A 632 32.81 -41.14 19.74
CA GLU A 632 32.40 -42.34 20.46
C GLU A 632 31.60 -41.98 21.72
N LYS A 633 32.04 -40.96 22.45
CA LYS A 633 31.31 -40.42 23.61
C LYS A 633 29.92 -39.93 23.22
N VAL A 634 29.79 -39.17 22.12
CA VAL A 634 28.48 -38.73 21.62
C VAL A 634 27.59 -39.91 21.24
N GLU A 635 28.13 -40.93 20.58
CA GLU A 635 27.37 -42.12 20.19
C GLU A 635 26.87 -42.91 21.42
N GLN A 636 27.68 -43.03 22.47
CA GLN A 636 27.28 -43.62 23.75
C GLN A 636 26.16 -42.80 24.43
N LEU A 637 26.29 -41.48 24.46
CA LEU A 637 25.30 -40.58 25.07
C LEU A 637 23.96 -40.53 24.32
N LEU A 638 23.92 -40.92 23.05
CA LEU A 638 22.66 -41.08 22.33
C LEU A 638 21.94 -42.39 22.67
N LEU A 639 22.68 -43.40 23.13
CA LEU A 639 22.15 -44.70 23.55
C LEU A 639 21.69 -44.66 25.01
N GLU A 640 22.40 -43.94 25.87
CA GLU A 640 22.03 -43.70 27.26
C GLU A 640 21.08 -42.50 27.38
N SER A 641 19.85 -42.71 27.84
CA SER A 641 18.87 -41.63 28.05
C SER A 641 19.18 -40.77 29.30
N THR A 642 20.43 -40.36 29.50
CA THR A 642 20.88 -39.61 30.67
C THR A 642 20.92 -38.10 30.39
N THR A 643 20.21 -37.33 31.22
CA THR A 643 19.96 -35.88 31.09
C THR A 643 21.13 -35.00 31.55
N THR A 644 22.35 -35.54 31.69
CA THR A 644 23.49 -34.81 32.28
C THR A 644 24.12 -33.82 31.32
N HIS A 645 23.98 -34.03 30.00
CA HIS A 645 24.55 -33.17 28.98
C HIS A 645 23.53 -32.14 28.48
N ALA A 646 23.95 -30.87 28.46
CA ALA A 646 23.11 -29.75 28.08
C ALA A 646 22.99 -29.61 26.55
N ILE A 647 24.03 -29.98 25.81
CA ILE A 647 24.07 -29.93 24.34
C ILE A 647 24.71 -31.21 23.82
N ILE A 648 24.06 -31.85 22.84
CA ILE A 648 24.59 -33.00 22.13
C ILE A 648 24.40 -32.73 20.63
N SER A 649 25.47 -32.76 19.85
CA SER A 649 25.40 -32.69 18.39
C SER A 649 26.03 -33.94 17.81
N HIS A 650 25.36 -34.54 16.82
CA HIS A 650 25.77 -35.81 16.24
C HIS A 650 25.75 -35.70 14.71
N ASN A 651 26.93 -35.85 14.12
CA ASN A 651 27.15 -35.85 12.68
C ASN A 651 26.49 -34.65 11.97
N LEU A 652 26.53 -33.47 12.60
CA LEU A 652 25.89 -32.26 12.10
C LEU A 652 26.58 -31.78 10.82
N ARG A 653 25.81 -31.52 9.76
CA ARG A 653 26.34 -31.09 8.45
C ARG A 653 25.59 -29.87 7.92
N LYS A 654 26.33 -28.93 7.33
CA LYS A 654 25.76 -27.80 6.59
C LYS A 654 26.43 -27.60 5.24
N ILE A 655 25.62 -27.69 4.20
CA ILE A 655 26.00 -27.40 2.82
C ILE A 655 25.21 -26.18 2.36
N TYR A 656 25.91 -25.15 1.87
CA TYR A 656 25.29 -24.03 1.18
C TYR A 656 25.37 -24.28 -0.33
N PRO A 657 24.25 -24.15 -1.06
CA PRO A 657 24.24 -24.35 -2.50
C PRO A 657 25.12 -23.31 -3.18
N GLY A 658 25.79 -23.73 -4.26
CA GLY A 658 26.54 -22.84 -5.13
C GLY A 658 25.64 -21.76 -5.73
N ARG A 659 26.12 -20.51 -5.73
CA ARG A 659 25.52 -19.39 -6.47
C ARG A 659 26.56 -18.81 -7.42
N ASP A 660 26.09 -18.30 -8.56
CA ASP A 660 26.92 -17.58 -9.53
C ASP A 660 28.11 -18.41 -10.06
N GLY A 661 27.87 -19.68 -10.39
CA GLY A 661 28.89 -20.59 -10.93
C GLY A 661 29.89 -21.16 -9.91
N ASN A 662 29.78 -20.80 -8.63
CA ASN A 662 30.63 -21.37 -7.58
C ASN A 662 30.16 -22.79 -7.17
N PRO A 663 31.08 -23.70 -6.78
CA PRO A 663 30.72 -25.01 -6.24
C PRO A 663 30.00 -24.88 -4.88
N GLU A 664 29.31 -25.95 -4.49
CA GLU A 664 28.68 -26.04 -3.18
C GLU A 664 29.72 -25.91 -2.04
N LYS A 665 29.38 -25.14 -1.01
CA LYS A 665 30.28 -24.88 0.12
C LYS A 665 29.86 -25.68 1.34
N PHE A 666 30.69 -26.65 1.71
CA PHE A 666 30.60 -27.39 2.98
C PHE A 666 31.06 -26.47 4.12
N ALA A 667 30.10 -25.88 4.83
CA ALA A 667 30.39 -25.01 5.97
C ALA A 667 30.62 -25.77 7.28
N VAL A 668 29.95 -26.92 7.45
CA VAL A 668 30.15 -27.82 8.60
C VAL A 668 30.09 -29.26 8.08
N ARG A 669 31.08 -30.09 8.44
CA ARG A 669 31.30 -31.46 7.97
C ARG A 669 31.26 -32.41 9.18
N ASN A 670 30.16 -33.13 9.35
CA ASN A 670 29.96 -34.20 10.34
C ASN A 670 30.45 -33.85 11.76
N LEU A 671 30.06 -32.68 12.27
CA LEU A 671 30.47 -32.26 13.61
C LEU A 671 29.70 -33.07 14.68
N SER A 672 30.46 -33.73 15.56
CA SER A 672 29.96 -34.38 16.77
C SER A 672 30.59 -33.73 18.00
N LEU A 673 29.77 -33.32 18.97
CA LEU A 673 30.20 -32.60 20.18
C LEU A 673 29.20 -32.82 21.30
N ALA A 674 29.68 -33.11 22.51
CA ALA A 674 28.88 -33.17 23.73
C ALA A 674 29.36 -32.14 24.77
N LEU A 675 28.42 -31.37 25.33
CA LEU A 675 28.68 -30.36 26.34
C LEU A 675 27.90 -30.62 27.62
N SER A 676 28.60 -30.65 28.76
CA SER A 676 28.01 -30.86 30.07
C SER A 676 27.42 -29.57 30.64
N GLN A 677 26.52 -29.66 31.61
CA GLN A 677 26.09 -28.47 32.34
C GLN A 677 27.24 -27.89 33.18
N GLY A 678 27.41 -26.56 33.17
CA GLY A 678 28.49 -25.88 33.89
C GLY A 678 29.82 -25.81 33.13
N GLU A 679 29.86 -26.31 31.89
CA GLU A 679 31.04 -26.34 31.04
C GLU A 679 31.03 -25.19 30.02
N CYS A 680 32.17 -24.52 29.82
CA CYS A 680 32.36 -23.55 28.75
C CYS A 680 33.26 -24.13 27.65
N PHE A 681 32.70 -24.25 26.44
CA PHE A 681 33.40 -24.73 25.26
C PHE A 681 33.74 -23.60 24.30
N GLY A 682 35.03 -23.47 23.99
CA GLY A 682 35.55 -22.47 23.07
C GLY A 682 35.81 -23.05 21.69
N MET A 683 35.13 -22.53 20.66
CA MET A 683 35.41 -22.84 19.26
C MET A 683 36.41 -21.83 18.69
N LEU A 684 37.64 -22.29 18.48
CA LEU A 684 38.74 -21.55 17.87
C LEU A 684 38.84 -21.90 16.40
N GLY A 685 39.12 -20.94 15.52
CA GLY A 685 39.21 -21.21 14.08
C GLY A 685 39.51 -19.93 13.30
N PRO A 686 40.08 -20.00 12.09
CA PRO A 686 40.19 -18.84 11.24
C PRO A 686 38.81 -18.34 10.77
N ASN A 687 38.76 -17.14 10.22
CA ASN A 687 37.55 -16.63 9.57
C ASN A 687 37.18 -17.54 8.39
N GLY A 688 35.89 -17.84 8.25
CA GLY A 688 35.40 -18.75 7.21
C GLY A 688 35.48 -20.25 7.55
N ALA A 689 35.99 -20.63 8.73
CA ALA A 689 36.05 -22.04 9.15
C ALA A 689 34.69 -22.70 9.36
N GLY A 690 33.60 -21.93 9.52
CA GLY A 690 32.24 -22.44 9.72
C GLY A 690 31.66 -22.30 11.13
N LYS A 691 32.39 -21.69 12.07
CA LYS A 691 31.99 -21.41 13.47
C LYS A 691 30.60 -20.78 13.61
N THR A 692 30.39 -19.63 12.95
CA THR A 692 29.09 -18.94 12.95
C THR A 692 28.00 -19.77 12.27
N SER A 693 28.34 -20.59 11.27
CA SER A 693 27.36 -21.50 10.65
C SER A 693 26.90 -22.59 11.61
N PHE A 694 27.79 -23.10 12.47
CA PHE A 694 27.42 -24.02 13.54
C PHE A 694 26.49 -23.34 14.57
N ILE A 695 26.87 -22.17 15.09
CA ILE A 695 26.01 -21.42 16.02
C ILE A 695 24.64 -21.18 15.38
N ASN A 696 24.58 -20.71 14.12
CA ASN A 696 23.33 -20.45 13.39
C ASN A 696 22.44 -21.69 13.28
N MET A 697 23.00 -22.89 13.17
CA MET A 697 22.23 -24.13 13.21
C MET A 697 21.69 -24.42 14.61
N MET A 698 22.53 -24.30 15.63
CA MET A 698 22.15 -24.57 17.01
C MET A 698 21.08 -23.60 17.54
N ILE A 699 21.08 -22.34 17.07
CA ILE A 699 20.05 -21.34 17.41
C ILE A 699 18.87 -21.31 16.41
N GLY A 700 18.80 -22.24 15.46
CA GLY A 700 17.67 -22.41 14.55
C GLY A 700 17.52 -21.35 13.46
N LEU A 701 18.55 -20.53 13.19
CA LEU A 701 18.57 -19.60 12.05
C LEU A 701 18.69 -20.33 10.71
N THR A 702 19.48 -21.39 10.69
CA THR A 702 19.73 -22.20 9.51
C THR A 702 19.41 -23.64 9.83
N LYS A 703 18.59 -24.31 9.01
CA LYS A 703 18.36 -25.74 9.19
C LYS A 703 19.65 -26.52 8.85
N PRO A 704 20.03 -27.53 9.65
CA PRO A 704 21.09 -28.45 9.27
C PRO A 704 20.71 -29.20 7.98
N THR A 705 21.70 -29.50 7.14
CA THR A 705 21.51 -30.29 5.92
C THR A 705 21.35 -31.77 6.27
N SER A 706 22.09 -32.26 7.27
CA SER A 706 21.95 -33.59 7.84
C SER A 706 22.49 -33.61 9.29
N GLY A 707 22.25 -34.70 10.00
CA GLY A 707 22.62 -34.87 11.41
C GLY A 707 21.52 -34.44 12.37
N SER A 708 21.76 -34.67 13.66
CA SER A 708 20.82 -34.37 14.74
C SER A 708 21.51 -33.58 15.84
N ALA A 709 20.79 -32.65 16.48
CA ALA A 709 21.27 -32.00 17.70
C ALA A 709 20.17 -31.87 18.73
N TYR A 710 20.56 -32.04 19.99
CA TYR A 710 19.69 -32.02 21.15
C TYR A 710 20.19 -30.96 22.13
N VAL A 711 19.28 -30.14 22.64
CA VAL A 711 19.55 -29.13 23.68
C VAL A 711 18.63 -29.42 24.84
N GLN A 712 19.18 -29.73 26.02
CA GLN A 712 18.40 -30.18 27.19
C GLN A 712 17.46 -31.37 26.86
N GLY A 713 17.94 -32.30 26.02
CA GLY A 713 17.16 -33.45 25.53
C GLY A 713 16.09 -33.15 24.47
N LEU A 714 15.95 -31.88 24.04
CA LEU A 714 15.01 -31.46 23.01
C LEU A 714 15.71 -31.35 21.64
N ASP A 715 15.11 -31.90 20.59
CA ASP A 715 15.68 -31.84 19.24
C ASP A 715 15.47 -30.47 18.59
N ILE A 716 16.53 -29.91 17.99
CA ILE A 716 16.51 -28.59 17.33
C ILE A 716 15.59 -28.53 16.11
N LEU A 717 15.28 -29.66 15.47
CA LEU A 717 14.41 -29.70 14.29
C LEU A 717 12.93 -29.70 14.65
N THR A 718 12.57 -30.28 15.80
CA THR A 718 11.18 -30.52 16.20
C THR A 718 10.71 -29.60 17.32
N ASP A 719 11.55 -29.33 18.32
CA ASP A 719 11.19 -28.67 19.59
C ASP A 719 11.80 -27.27 19.78
N MET A 720 12.24 -26.61 18.71
CA MET A 720 12.97 -25.34 18.76
C MET A 720 12.31 -24.23 19.59
N ASN A 721 10.97 -24.10 19.52
CA ASN A 721 10.24 -23.09 20.30
C ASN A 721 10.39 -23.29 21.82
N ARG A 722 10.50 -24.54 22.29
CA ARG A 722 10.76 -24.85 23.69
C ARG A 722 12.21 -24.55 24.04
N ILE A 723 13.15 -24.89 23.16
CA ILE A 723 14.58 -24.61 23.33
C ILE A 723 14.84 -23.11 23.51
N TYR A 724 14.15 -22.23 22.76
CA TYR A 724 14.29 -20.78 22.90
C TYR A 724 13.94 -20.21 24.28
N THR A 725 13.14 -20.93 25.08
CA THR A 725 12.81 -20.47 26.44
C THR A 725 14.01 -20.61 27.38
N SER A 726 14.82 -21.66 27.23
CA SER A 726 15.99 -21.97 28.06
C SER A 726 17.34 -21.54 27.44
N MET A 727 17.32 -20.94 26.25
CA MET A 727 18.52 -20.51 25.51
C MET A 727 18.78 -19.00 25.65
N GLY A 728 20.05 -18.61 25.79
CA GLY A 728 20.53 -17.23 25.66
C GLY A 728 21.43 -17.10 24.43
N VAL A 729 21.31 -16.01 23.68
CA VAL A 729 22.11 -15.80 22.46
C VAL A 729 22.71 -14.40 22.44
N CYS A 730 24.03 -14.33 22.27
CA CYS A 730 24.76 -13.11 21.96
C CYS A 730 25.30 -13.20 20.53
N PRO A 731 24.62 -12.60 19.53
CA PRO A 731 25.06 -12.64 18.13
C PRO A 731 26.34 -11.82 17.88
N GLN A 732 27.00 -12.01 16.75
CA GLN A 732 28.21 -11.25 16.38
C GLN A 732 27.95 -9.74 16.25
N HIS A 733 26.83 -9.37 15.62
CA HIS A 733 26.39 -7.97 15.53
C HIS A 733 25.34 -7.66 16.59
N ASP A 734 25.46 -6.51 17.27
CA ASP A 734 24.55 -6.11 18.33
C ASP A 734 23.14 -5.76 17.77
N LEU A 735 22.17 -6.64 18.03
CA LEU A 735 20.77 -6.48 17.59
C LEU A 735 19.95 -5.71 18.64
N LEU A 736 20.13 -4.38 18.68
CA LEU A 736 19.52 -3.50 19.68
C LEU A 736 18.58 -2.46 19.03
N TRP A 737 17.50 -2.10 19.71
CA TRP A 737 16.67 -0.95 19.31
C TRP A 737 17.39 0.34 19.69
N GLY A 738 17.72 1.17 18.71
CA GLY A 738 18.43 2.44 18.97
C GLY A 738 17.66 3.43 19.85
N THR A 739 16.32 3.36 19.86
CA THR A 739 15.42 4.27 20.59
C THR A 739 15.22 3.88 22.05
N LEU A 740 15.31 2.59 22.38
CA LEU A 740 15.12 2.08 23.74
C LEU A 740 16.38 2.29 24.60
N THR A 741 16.19 2.45 25.91
CA THR A 741 17.28 2.54 26.90
C THR A 741 17.83 1.15 27.26
N GLY A 742 19.03 1.09 27.84
CA GLY A 742 19.60 -0.19 28.30
C GLY A 742 18.70 -0.90 29.31
N ARG A 743 18.11 -0.15 30.24
CA ARG A 743 17.13 -0.68 31.21
C ARG A 743 15.87 -1.22 30.54
N GLU A 744 15.33 -0.51 29.56
CA GLU A 744 14.13 -0.95 28.81
C GLU A 744 14.37 -2.24 28.04
N HIS A 745 15.56 -2.43 27.45
CA HIS A 745 15.92 -3.69 26.78
C HIS A 745 15.85 -4.88 27.74
N LEU A 746 16.50 -4.76 28.90
CA LEU A 746 16.54 -5.84 29.89
C LEU A 746 15.16 -6.08 30.51
N LEU A 747 14.36 -5.03 30.75
CA LEU A 747 12.97 -5.18 31.17
C LEU A 747 12.12 -5.93 30.14
N PHE A 748 12.36 -5.71 28.85
CA PHE A 748 11.65 -6.40 27.79
C PHE A 748 12.05 -7.88 27.70
N TYR A 749 13.34 -8.18 27.58
CA TYR A 749 13.82 -9.56 27.47
C TYR A 749 13.60 -10.37 28.75
N GLY A 750 13.73 -9.75 29.93
CA GLY A 750 13.40 -10.40 31.21
C GLY A 750 11.95 -10.84 31.30
N ARG A 751 11.00 -10.04 30.77
CA ARG A 751 9.57 -10.44 30.71
C ARG A 751 9.32 -11.58 29.73
N LEU A 752 10.03 -11.62 28.60
CA LEU A 752 9.96 -12.75 27.66
C LEU A 752 10.42 -14.06 28.33
N LYS A 753 11.42 -13.97 29.22
CA LYS A 753 11.89 -15.05 30.10
C LYS A 753 11.04 -15.25 31.37
N ASN A 754 9.79 -14.76 31.36
CA ASN A 754 8.79 -14.97 32.42
C ASN A 754 9.11 -14.34 33.79
N LEU A 755 10.06 -13.38 33.87
CA LEU A 755 10.30 -12.61 35.10
C LEU A 755 9.23 -11.53 35.29
N LYS A 756 8.74 -11.36 36.53
CA LYS A 756 7.63 -10.44 36.87
C LYS A 756 7.89 -9.69 38.19
N GLY A 757 7.25 -8.53 38.36
CA GLY A 757 7.29 -7.75 39.60
C GLY A 757 8.72 -7.37 40.03
N ASP A 758 8.99 -7.49 41.33
CA ASP A 758 10.29 -7.12 41.92
C ASP A 758 11.43 -8.02 41.47
N SER A 759 11.15 -9.31 41.20
CA SER A 759 12.16 -10.24 40.68
C SER A 759 12.75 -9.78 39.34
N LEU A 760 11.91 -9.19 38.48
CA LEU A 760 12.34 -8.61 37.20
C LEU A 760 13.22 -7.38 37.44
N LEU A 761 12.81 -6.47 38.33
CA LEU A 761 13.57 -5.26 38.62
C LEU A 761 14.95 -5.60 39.19
N ASN A 762 15.00 -6.50 40.17
CA ASN A 762 16.24 -6.96 40.79
C ASN A 762 17.17 -7.61 39.75
N ALA A 763 16.64 -8.51 38.92
CA ALA A 763 17.43 -9.17 37.87
C ALA A 763 17.98 -8.17 36.83
N VAL A 764 17.19 -7.15 36.47
CA VAL A 764 17.63 -6.08 35.54
C VAL A 764 18.75 -5.26 36.15
N GLU A 765 18.63 -4.86 37.42
CA GLU A 765 19.67 -4.08 38.09
C GLU A 765 20.94 -4.87 38.31
N GLU A 766 20.85 -6.12 38.73
CA GLU A 766 21.98 -7.01 38.87
C GLU A 766 22.68 -7.24 37.52
N SER A 767 21.91 -7.44 36.44
CA SER A 767 22.44 -7.57 35.09
C SER A 767 23.17 -6.29 34.64
N LEU A 768 22.61 -5.10 34.90
CA LEU A 768 23.27 -3.83 34.59
C LEU A 768 24.53 -3.58 35.41
N LYS A 769 24.54 -3.98 36.69
CA LYS A 769 25.70 -3.88 37.58
C LYS A 769 26.81 -4.81 37.12
N SER A 770 26.48 -6.05 36.76
CA SER A 770 27.48 -7.05 36.34
C SER A 770 28.26 -6.59 35.10
N VAL A 771 27.60 -5.94 34.13
CA VAL A 771 28.25 -5.42 32.93
C VAL A 771 28.73 -3.95 33.05
N ASN A 772 28.70 -3.38 34.25
CA ASN A 772 29.12 -2.00 34.53
C ASN A 772 28.42 -0.95 33.64
N LEU A 773 27.10 -1.08 33.47
CA LEU A 773 26.22 -0.12 32.78
C LEU A 773 25.20 0.54 33.73
N PHE A 774 25.17 0.15 35.00
CA PHE A 774 24.24 0.70 36.00
C PHE A 774 24.59 2.15 36.40
N TYR A 775 25.87 2.47 36.55
CA TYR A 775 26.34 3.74 37.09
C TYR A 775 26.36 4.88 36.06
N GLY A 776 26.40 6.13 36.53
CA GLY A 776 26.59 7.31 35.66
C GLY A 776 25.43 7.63 34.72
N GLY A 777 24.22 7.21 35.08
CA GLY A 777 23.00 7.39 34.27
C GLY A 777 23.07 6.70 32.91
N VAL A 778 23.93 5.69 32.76
CA VAL A 778 24.11 4.96 31.49
C VAL A 778 22.92 4.06 31.20
N ALA A 779 22.36 3.40 32.22
CA ALA A 779 21.21 2.51 32.09
C ALA A 779 20.00 3.16 31.41
N ASP A 780 19.77 4.44 31.69
CA ASP A 780 18.61 5.20 31.19
C ASP A 780 18.94 6.03 29.93
N LYS A 781 20.17 5.91 29.39
CA LYS A 781 20.52 6.46 28.07
C LYS A 781 20.04 5.51 26.97
N GLN A 782 19.54 6.09 25.87
CA GLN A 782 19.14 5.36 24.66
C GLN A 782 20.34 4.62 24.04
N ALA A 783 20.12 3.38 23.56
CA ALA A 783 21.17 2.54 22.98
C ALA A 783 21.84 3.16 21.74
N ARG A 784 21.18 4.08 21.01
CA ARG A 784 21.82 4.83 19.91
C ARG A 784 23.00 5.68 20.39
N LYS A 785 23.01 6.14 21.64
CA LYS A 785 24.08 6.95 22.25
C LYS A 785 25.19 6.10 22.88
N TYR A 786 25.05 4.78 22.91
CA TYR A 786 26.06 3.89 23.48
C TYR A 786 27.27 3.78 22.53
N SER A 787 28.47 3.70 23.10
CA SER A 787 29.66 3.30 22.34
C SER A 787 29.54 1.84 21.89
N GLY A 788 30.34 1.42 20.91
CA GLY A 788 30.35 0.02 20.45
C GLY A 788 30.52 -0.96 21.62
N GLY A 789 31.47 -0.71 22.51
CA GLY A 789 31.69 -1.57 23.67
C GLY A 789 30.56 -1.57 24.71
N MET A 790 29.83 -0.46 24.86
CA MET A 790 28.64 -0.43 25.72
C MET A 790 27.48 -1.25 25.12
N LYS A 791 27.31 -1.22 23.79
CA LYS A 791 26.33 -2.06 23.08
C LYS A 791 26.65 -3.53 23.22
N ARG A 792 27.93 -3.89 23.08
CA ARG A 792 28.41 -5.26 23.27
C ARG A 792 28.12 -5.79 24.66
N ARG A 793 28.45 -5.00 25.69
CA ARG A 793 28.16 -5.31 27.09
C ARG A 793 26.66 -5.47 27.36
N LEU A 794 25.82 -4.63 26.75
CA LEU A 794 24.36 -4.78 26.84
C LEU A 794 23.87 -6.06 26.14
N SER A 795 24.44 -6.43 24.98
CA SER A 795 24.11 -7.67 24.26
C SER A 795 24.41 -8.91 25.10
N VAL A 796 25.56 -8.91 25.80
CA VAL A 796 25.91 -9.99 26.74
C VAL A 796 24.99 -9.99 27.98
N ALA A 797 24.59 -8.82 28.51
CA ALA A 797 23.60 -8.78 29.58
C ALA A 797 22.24 -9.37 29.15
N ILE A 798 21.81 -9.10 27.91
CA ILE A 798 20.57 -9.65 27.33
C ILE A 798 20.67 -11.17 27.18
N SER A 799 21.82 -11.70 26.77
CA SER A 799 21.98 -13.16 26.62
C SER A 799 22.00 -13.91 27.95
N LEU A 800 22.24 -13.22 29.07
CA LEU A 800 22.35 -13.82 30.40
C LEU A 800 21.12 -13.63 31.28
N ILE A 801 20.16 -12.79 30.88
CA ILE A 801 18.95 -12.49 31.67
C ILE A 801 17.96 -13.66 31.65
N GLY A 802 17.28 -13.89 32.78
CA GLY A 802 16.28 -14.96 32.90
C GLY A 802 16.86 -16.37 33.10
N ASP A 803 18.08 -16.46 33.62
CA ASP A 803 18.80 -17.71 33.93
C ASP A 803 18.76 -18.80 32.83
N PRO A 804 19.23 -18.50 31.60
CA PRO A 804 19.28 -19.48 30.53
C PRO A 804 20.22 -20.65 30.89
N LYS A 805 19.79 -21.88 30.60
CA LYS A 805 20.59 -23.09 30.83
C LYS A 805 21.70 -23.28 29.80
N VAL A 806 21.47 -22.78 28.59
CA VAL A 806 22.42 -22.84 27.48
C VAL A 806 22.62 -21.45 26.90
N VAL A 807 23.87 -21.03 26.72
CA VAL A 807 24.21 -19.71 26.16
C VAL A 807 25.17 -19.86 24.99
N TYR A 808 24.82 -19.25 23.86
CA TYR A 808 25.68 -19.14 22.68
C TYR A 808 26.21 -17.72 22.56
N MET A 809 27.53 -17.55 22.46
CA MET A 809 28.17 -16.25 22.29
C MET A 809 29.05 -16.26 21.04
N ASP A 810 28.67 -15.49 20.02
CA ASP A 810 29.46 -15.34 18.82
C ASP A 810 30.39 -14.13 18.94
N GLU A 811 31.68 -14.37 19.23
CA GLU A 811 32.73 -13.36 19.39
C GLU A 811 32.45 -12.28 20.46
N PRO A 812 32.21 -12.63 21.74
CA PRO A 812 31.70 -11.70 22.76
C PRO A 812 32.64 -10.51 23.07
N SER A 813 33.95 -10.68 23.00
CA SER A 813 34.94 -9.67 23.39
C SER A 813 35.38 -8.71 22.28
N THR A 814 34.93 -8.90 21.04
CA THR A 814 35.46 -8.15 19.89
C THR A 814 35.12 -6.67 19.94
N GLY A 815 36.13 -5.82 19.71
CA GLY A 815 35.96 -4.36 19.71
C GLY A 815 35.86 -3.72 21.10
N LEU A 816 36.18 -4.46 22.17
CA LEU A 816 36.32 -3.94 23.53
C LEU A 816 37.77 -3.54 23.83
N ASP A 817 37.92 -2.52 24.68
CA ASP A 817 39.22 -2.19 25.28
C ASP A 817 39.66 -3.30 26.26
N PRO A 818 40.97 -3.45 26.53
CA PRO A 818 41.49 -4.54 27.37
C PRO A 818 40.87 -4.61 28.77
N ALA A 819 40.56 -3.46 29.39
CA ALA A 819 39.95 -3.42 30.72
C ALA A 819 38.49 -3.89 30.68
N SER A 820 37.69 -3.39 29.73
CA SER A 820 36.31 -3.84 29.52
C SER A 820 36.24 -5.32 29.13
N ARG A 821 37.20 -5.83 28.37
CA ARG A 821 37.31 -7.25 28.01
C ARG A 821 37.49 -8.13 29.25
N ASN A 822 38.43 -7.77 30.13
CA ASN A 822 38.66 -8.51 31.38
C ASN A 822 37.43 -8.47 32.31
N MET A 823 36.73 -7.33 32.38
CA MET A 823 35.47 -7.24 33.12
C MET A 823 34.41 -8.17 32.53
N LEU A 824 34.26 -8.20 31.20
CA LEU A 824 33.32 -9.09 30.52
C LEU A 824 33.66 -10.56 30.81
N TRP A 825 34.93 -10.93 30.74
CA TRP A 825 35.39 -12.28 31.05
C TRP A 825 35.00 -12.71 32.47
N ASN A 826 35.14 -11.83 33.45
CA ASN A 826 34.70 -12.10 34.82
C ASN A 826 33.18 -12.34 34.91
N VAL A 827 32.37 -11.63 34.13
CA VAL A 827 30.92 -11.85 34.06
C VAL A 827 30.61 -13.22 33.47
N VAL A 828 31.22 -13.58 32.34
CA VAL A 828 31.01 -14.88 31.67
C VAL A 828 31.47 -16.03 32.57
N LYS A 829 32.62 -15.88 33.24
CA LYS A 829 33.16 -16.87 34.18
C LYS A 829 32.24 -17.13 35.38
N ARG A 830 31.57 -16.10 35.89
CA ARG A 830 30.53 -16.25 36.93
C ARG A 830 29.28 -16.93 36.37
N ALA A 831 28.83 -16.52 35.17
CA ALA A 831 27.66 -17.11 34.53
C ALA A 831 27.83 -18.60 34.18
N LYS A 832 29.08 -19.05 33.93
CA LYS A 832 29.42 -20.43 33.62
C LYS A 832 29.00 -21.45 34.68
N GLN A 833 29.03 -21.09 35.97
CA GLN A 833 28.90 -22.06 37.08
C GLN A 833 27.65 -22.96 37.00
N ASN A 834 26.54 -22.46 36.45
CA ASN A 834 25.27 -23.19 36.36
C ASN A 834 24.76 -23.37 34.91
N ARG A 835 25.58 -23.03 33.90
CA ARG A 835 25.16 -22.89 32.49
C ARG A 835 26.15 -23.54 31.56
N ALA A 836 25.66 -24.13 30.48
CA ALA A 836 26.52 -24.59 29.39
C ALA A 836 26.73 -23.44 28.41
N ILE A 837 27.98 -23.05 28.17
CA ILE A 837 28.31 -21.91 27.30
C ILE A 837 29.11 -22.40 26.11
N ILE A 838 28.65 -22.08 24.89
CA ILE A 838 29.46 -22.21 23.67
C ILE A 838 29.85 -20.80 23.25
N LEU A 839 31.15 -20.54 23.20
CA LEU A 839 31.69 -19.29 22.66
C LEU A 839 32.55 -19.55 21.44
N THR A 840 32.43 -18.69 20.43
CA THR A 840 33.40 -18.61 19.34
C THR A 840 34.31 -17.44 19.62
N THR A 841 35.60 -17.65 19.40
CA THR A 841 36.58 -16.57 19.53
C THR A 841 37.73 -16.79 18.56
N HIS A 842 38.38 -15.71 18.20
CA HIS A 842 39.68 -15.71 17.53
C HIS A 842 40.81 -15.27 18.48
N SER A 843 40.50 -14.97 19.74
CA SER A 843 41.49 -14.60 20.75
C SER A 843 41.87 -15.83 21.58
N MET A 844 43.12 -16.27 21.46
CA MET A 844 43.64 -17.39 22.24
C MET A 844 43.65 -17.09 23.74
N GLU A 845 43.90 -15.83 24.13
CA GLU A 845 43.84 -15.37 25.52
C GLU A 845 42.43 -15.53 26.11
N GLU A 846 41.40 -15.15 25.35
CA GLU A 846 39.99 -15.31 25.77
C GLU A 846 39.65 -16.77 25.98
N ALA A 847 40.05 -17.61 25.02
CA ALA A 847 39.79 -19.03 25.04
C ALA A 847 40.45 -19.70 26.24
N GLU A 848 41.71 -19.38 26.51
CA GLU A 848 42.47 -19.91 27.65
C GLU A 848 41.93 -19.42 29.01
N HIS A 849 41.40 -18.20 29.09
CA HIS A 849 40.87 -17.65 30.34
C HIS A 849 39.45 -18.14 30.68
N LEU A 850 38.60 -18.34 29.68
CA LEU A 850 37.17 -18.64 29.87
C LEU A 850 36.81 -20.13 29.74
N CYS A 851 37.42 -20.83 28.77
CA CYS A 851 36.95 -22.14 28.35
C CYS A 851 37.59 -23.26 29.16
N ASP A 852 36.80 -24.25 29.52
CA ASP A 852 37.28 -25.49 30.14
C ASP A 852 37.81 -26.46 29.07
N ARG A 853 37.11 -26.50 27.93
CA ARG A 853 37.46 -27.28 26.74
C ARG A 853 37.44 -26.39 25.51
N LEU A 854 38.33 -26.69 24.58
CA LEU A 854 38.54 -25.95 23.35
C LEU A 854 38.47 -26.91 22.18
N GLY A 855 37.90 -26.44 21.07
CA GLY A 855 37.90 -27.13 19.79
C GLY A 855 38.52 -26.26 18.71
N ILE A 856 39.54 -26.75 18.00
CA ILE A 856 40.08 -26.06 16.83
C ILE A 856 39.30 -26.50 15.59
N PHE A 857 38.66 -25.55 14.93
CA PHE A 857 37.75 -25.75 13.82
C PHE A 857 38.36 -25.19 12.53
N VAL A 858 38.54 -26.03 11.51
CA VAL A 858 39.16 -25.68 10.23
C VAL A 858 38.38 -26.32 9.09
N ASP A 859 38.07 -25.56 8.05
CA ASP A 859 37.33 -25.98 6.85
C ASP A 859 36.07 -26.83 7.12
N GLY A 860 35.30 -26.42 8.14
CA GLY A 860 34.06 -27.06 8.54
C GLY A 860 34.22 -28.34 9.37
N SER A 861 35.44 -28.73 9.72
CA SER A 861 35.73 -29.93 10.52
C SER A 861 36.40 -29.57 11.85
N LEU A 862 36.10 -30.35 12.88
CA LEU A 862 36.78 -30.26 14.18
C LEU A 862 38.10 -31.01 14.08
N GLN A 863 39.21 -30.33 14.34
CA GLN A 863 40.55 -30.85 14.11
C GLN A 863 41.20 -31.39 15.38
N CYS A 864 40.85 -30.83 16.53
CA CYS A 864 41.23 -31.32 17.84
C CYS A 864 40.26 -30.79 18.90
N VAL A 865 40.17 -31.51 20.02
CA VAL A 865 39.34 -31.19 21.18
C VAL A 865 40.09 -31.51 22.46
N GLY A 866 40.06 -30.60 23.43
CA GLY A 866 40.65 -30.86 24.74
C GLY A 866 40.76 -29.62 25.61
N ASN A 867 41.26 -29.79 26.83
CA ASN A 867 41.60 -28.67 27.70
C ASN A 867 42.80 -27.88 27.09
N PRO A 868 42.86 -26.54 27.19
CA PRO A 868 44.03 -25.77 26.74
C PRO A 868 45.37 -26.33 27.20
N LYS A 869 45.46 -26.86 28.42
CA LYS A 869 46.69 -27.50 28.93
C LYS A 869 47.02 -28.81 28.20
N GLU A 870 46.01 -29.63 27.93
CA GLU A 870 46.16 -30.90 27.20
C GLU A 870 46.54 -30.65 25.74
N LEU A 871 45.94 -29.66 25.09
CA LEU A 871 46.28 -29.27 23.73
C LEU A 871 47.71 -28.74 23.63
N LYS A 872 48.16 -27.94 24.60
CA LYS A 872 49.56 -27.50 24.71
C LYS A 872 50.51 -28.67 24.96
N ALA A 873 50.15 -29.63 25.81
CA ALA A 873 50.99 -30.81 26.05
C ALA A 873 51.10 -31.73 24.82
N ARG A 874 49.98 -31.95 24.12
CA ARG A 874 49.88 -32.88 22.99
C ARG A 874 50.49 -32.31 21.71
N TYR A 875 50.26 -31.03 21.42
CA TYR A 875 50.69 -30.39 20.18
C TYR A 875 51.87 -29.40 20.37
N GLY A 876 52.12 -28.95 21.61
CA GLY A 876 53.19 -28.02 22.02
C GLY A 876 54.42 -28.71 22.59
N GLY A 877 54.90 -29.75 21.90
CA GLY A 877 56.12 -30.50 22.22
C GLY A 877 57.42 -29.78 21.89
N SER A 878 57.39 -28.46 21.67
CA SER A 878 58.54 -27.67 21.22
C SER A 878 58.73 -26.42 22.06
N TYR A 879 59.98 -25.99 22.23
CA TYR A 879 60.34 -24.64 22.66
C TYR A 879 60.41 -23.71 21.45
N VAL A 880 60.05 -22.45 21.66
CA VAL A 880 60.17 -21.40 20.67
C VAL A 880 61.38 -20.56 21.02
N PHE A 881 62.42 -20.64 20.22
CA PHE A 881 63.64 -19.85 20.38
C PHE A 881 63.64 -18.70 19.38
N THR A 882 63.81 -17.47 19.87
CA THR A 882 63.87 -16.27 19.04
C THR A 882 65.18 -15.56 19.30
N MET A 883 65.89 -15.17 18.23
CA MET A 883 67.13 -14.40 18.34
C MET A 883 67.18 -13.30 17.28
N THR A 884 67.60 -12.11 17.70
CA THR A 884 67.75 -10.93 16.86
C THR A 884 69.22 -10.55 16.77
N THR A 885 69.74 -10.55 15.56
CA THR A 885 71.12 -10.17 15.21
C THR A 885 71.13 -9.15 14.08
N PRO A 886 72.24 -8.42 13.87
CA PRO A 886 72.47 -7.72 12.61
C PRO A 886 72.38 -8.70 11.41
N PRO A 887 71.99 -8.21 10.22
CA PRO A 887 71.75 -9.07 9.04
C PRO A 887 72.99 -9.86 8.59
N ASP A 888 74.19 -9.38 8.91
CA ASP A 888 75.46 -10.01 8.49
C ASP A 888 75.73 -11.36 9.18
N HIS A 889 75.09 -11.64 10.33
CA HIS A 889 75.33 -12.85 11.14
C HIS A 889 74.20 -13.88 11.10
N GLU A 890 73.26 -13.74 10.16
CA GLU A 890 72.07 -14.60 10.09
C GLU A 890 72.38 -16.09 9.86
N GLN A 891 73.42 -16.42 9.09
CA GLN A 891 73.83 -17.81 8.87
C GLN A 891 74.51 -18.44 10.09
N GLU A 892 75.17 -17.63 10.91
CA GLU A 892 75.80 -18.11 12.15
C GLU A 892 74.74 -18.54 13.17
N VAL A 893 73.60 -17.84 13.21
CA VAL A 893 72.43 -18.21 14.01
C VAL A 893 71.83 -19.53 13.56
N GLU A 894 71.67 -19.74 12.26
CA GLU A 894 71.15 -21.01 11.74
C GLU A 894 72.07 -22.18 12.07
N ASN A 895 73.39 -21.98 11.94
CA ASN A 895 74.37 -23.00 12.29
C ASN A 895 74.36 -23.30 13.80
N LEU A 896 74.22 -22.27 14.64
CA LEU A 896 74.07 -22.44 16.10
C LEU A 896 72.84 -23.30 16.43
N VAL A 897 71.70 -23.02 15.80
CA VAL A 897 70.45 -23.73 16.06
C VAL A 897 70.48 -25.16 15.51
N ARG A 898 71.06 -25.39 14.33
CA ARG A 898 71.26 -26.74 13.78
C ARG A 898 72.17 -27.61 14.66
N ASN A 899 73.18 -26.99 15.28
CA ASN A 899 74.05 -27.68 16.24
C ASN A 899 73.32 -28.02 17.55
N LEU A 900 72.35 -27.20 17.97
CA LEU A 900 71.51 -27.44 19.16
C LEU A 900 70.47 -28.54 18.93
N SER A 901 69.79 -28.55 17.79
CA SER A 901 68.94 -29.66 17.36
C SER A 901 68.93 -29.76 15.83
N PRO A 902 69.20 -30.95 15.27
CA PRO A 902 69.10 -31.17 13.83
C PRO A 902 67.65 -31.12 13.32
N ASN A 903 66.67 -31.34 14.20
CA ASN A 903 65.23 -31.31 13.90
C ASN A 903 64.60 -29.93 14.18
N ALA A 904 65.40 -28.90 14.43
CA ALA A 904 64.91 -27.54 14.63
C ALA A 904 64.27 -27.00 13.34
N ASN A 905 63.02 -26.54 13.44
CA ASN A 905 62.29 -25.98 12.31
C ASN A 905 62.27 -24.45 12.36
N LYS A 906 62.64 -23.78 11.27
CA LYS A 906 62.63 -22.31 11.20
C LYS A 906 61.24 -21.81 10.84
N ILE A 907 60.62 -21.02 11.72
CA ILE A 907 59.24 -20.53 11.55
C ILE A 907 59.20 -19.32 10.61
N TYR A 908 60.04 -18.31 10.87
CA TYR A 908 60.21 -17.14 10.00
C TYR A 908 61.52 -16.40 10.29
N GLN A 909 61.88 -15.52 9.37
CA GLN A 909 62.97 -14.56 9.50
C GLN A 909 62.50 -13.19 9.01
N ILE A 910 62.65 -12.16 9.84
CA ILE A 910 62.29 -10.78 9.50
C ILE A 910 63.34 -9.84 10.10
N SER A 911 64.04 -9.08 9.26
CA SER A 911 64.98 -8.01 9.66
C SER A 911 66.00 -8.44 10.73
N GLY A 912 66.73 -9.53 10.49
CA GLY A 912 67.72 -10.05 11.45
C GLY A 912 67.14 -10.79 12.66
N THR A 913 65.80 -10.83 12.84
CA THR A 913 65.14 -11.66 13.86
C THR A 913 64.75 -13.01 13.25
N GLN A 914 65.25 -14.10 13.85
CA GLN A 914 64.95 -15.46 13.45
C GLN A 914 64.21 -16.20 14.57
N LYS A 915 63.12 -16.90 14.23
CA LYS A 915 62.30 -17.69 15.16
C LYS A 915 62.37 -19.17 14.79
N PHE A 916 62.72 -20.01 15.75
CA PHE A 916 62.91 -21.45 15.59
C PHE A 916 62.01 -22.24 16.55
N GLU A 917 61.51 -23.38 16.08
CA GLU A 917 60.81 -24.40 16.86
C GLU A 917 61.79 -25.54 17.19
N LEU A 918 62.03 -25.77 18.47
CA LEU A 918 63.02 -26.71 19.00
C LEU A 918 62.31 -27.86 19.73
N PRO A 919 62.48 -29.13 19.33
CA PRO A 919 61.83 -30.27 20.00
C PRO A 919 62.26 -30.39 21.48
N LYS A 920 61.29 -30.42 22.40
CA LYS A 920 61.57 -30.52 23.86
C LYS A 920 62.27 -31.83 24.26
N GLN A 921 62.08 -32.89 23.48
CA GLN A 921 62.69 -34.19 23.74
C GLN A 921 64.20 -34.21 23.47
N GLU A 922 64.69 -33.30 22.62
CA GLU A 922 66.09 -33.28 22.17
C GLU A 922 66.95 -32.26 22.93
N ILE A 923 66.34 -31.27 23.57
CA ILE A 923 67.04 -30.09 24.10
C ILE A 923 66.70 -29.85 25.56
N ARG A 924 67.74 -29.68 26.40
CA ARG A 924 67.59 -29.11 27.74
C ARG A 924 67.80 -27.61 27.66
N ILE A 925 67.01 -26.85 28.42
CA ILE A 925 67.09 -25.38 28.44
C ILE A 925 68.51 -24.89 28.73
N ALA A 926 69.25 -25.55 29.63
CA ALA A 926 70.63 -25.21 29.95
C ALA A 926 71.57 -25.20 28.71
N ASP A 927 71.39 -26.15 27.79
CA ASP A 927 72.24 -26.28 26.60
C ASP A 927 72.02 -25.08 25.65
N VAL A 928 70.79 -24.54 25.59
CA VAL A 928 70.46 -23.32 24.81
C VAL A 928 71.11 -22.08 25.44
N PHE A 929 71.04 -21.93 26.77
CA PHE A 929 71.68 -20.80 27.46
C PHE A 929 73.20 -20.80 27.25
N GLU A 930 73.85 -21.96 27.34
CA GLU A 930 75.29 -22.08 27.09
C GLU A 930 75.66 -21.74 25.65
N ALA A 931 74.86 -22.21 24.67
CA ALA A 931 75.08 -21.93 23.26
C ALA A 931 74.94 -20.44 22.93
N VAL A 932 73.94 -19.75 23.49
CA VAL A 932 73.76 -18.31 23.30
C VAL A 932 74.88 -17.51 23.95
N GLU A 933 75.38 -17.92 25.11
CA GLU A 933 76.50 -17.23 25.78
C GLU A 933 77.80 -17.36 24.97
N LYS A 934 78.06 -18.54 24.40
CA LYS A 934 79.14 -18.72 23.42
C LYS A 934 78.92 -17.87 22.17
N ALA A 935 77.69 -17.75 21.67
CA ALA A 935 77.39 -16.93 20.50
C ALA A 935 77.62 -15.43 20.74
N LYS A 936 77.23 -14.90 21.90
CA LYS A 936 77.50 -13.49 22.28
C LYS A 936 78.98 -13.13 22.29
N SER A 937 79.87 -14.10 22.57
CA SER A 937 81.31 -13.90 22.52
C SER A 937 81.88 -13.81 21.09
N ARG A 938 81.14 -14.30 20.09
CA ARG A 938 81.56 -14.35 18.67
C ARG A 938 80.96 -13.24 17.82
N PHE A 939 79.70 -12.86 18.07
CA PHE A 939 78.99 -11.82 17.32
C PHE A 939 77.95 -11.11 18.19
N THR A 940 77.49 -9.94 17.72
CA THR A 940 76.56 -9.09 18.48
C THR A 940 75.12 -9.63 18.44
N VAL A 941 74.61 -10.08 19.59
CA VAL A 941 73.19 -10.45 19.78
C VAL A 941 72.43 -9.27 20.37
N GLN A 942 71.44 -8.74 19.67
CA GLN A 942 70.64 -7.59 20.13
C GLN A 942 69.57 -8.00 21.14
N ALA A 943 68.90 -9.12 20.89
CA ALA A 943 67.89 -9.69 21.78
C ALA A 943 67.77 -11.19 21.54
N TRP A 944 67.42 -11.95 22.57
CA TRP A 944 67.05 -13.35 22.42
C TRP A 944 66.05 -13.77 23.49
N GLY A 945 65.29 -14.82 23.23
CA GLY A 945 64.32 -15.37 24.18
C GLY A 945 63.98 -16.81 23.85
N ILE A 946 63.73 -17.58 24.91
CA ILE A 946 63.18 -18.93 24.81
C ILE A 946 61.83 -18.93 25.54
N ALA A 947 60.79 -19.41 24.86
CA ALA A 947 59.44 -19.49 25.40
C ALA A 947 58.86 -20.89 25.15
N ASP A 948 57.92 -21.29 26.01
CA ASP A 948 57.08 -22.44 25.72
C ASP A 948 56.15 -22.14 24.55
N THR A 949 55.75 -23.19 23.82
CA THR A 949 54.75 -23.10 22.77
C THR A 949 53.43 -22.58 23.33
N THR A 950 52.94 -21.50 22.72
CA THR A 950 51.67 -20.89 23.08
C THR A 950 50.50 -21.64 22.45
N LEU A 951 49.27 -21.37 22.91
CA LEU A 951 48.07 -21.91 22.26
C LEU A 951 47.94 -21.39 20.81
N GLU A 952 48.48 -20.20 20.53
CA GLU A 952 48.54 -19.63 19.19
C GLU A 952 49.47 -20.43 18.27
N ASP A 953 50.65 -20.83 18.76
CA ASP A 953 51.57 -21.67 18.00
C ASP A 953 50.95 -23.05 17.70
N VAL A 954 50.26 -23.65 18.69
CA VAL A 954 49.49 -24.89 18.51
C VAL A 954 48.40 -24.72 17.45
N PHE A 955 47.66 -23.60 17.50
CA PHE A 955 46.63 -23.30 16.53
C PHE A 955 47.17 -23.19 15.10
N ILE A 956 48.28 -22.47 14.90
CA ILE A 956 48.92 -22.33 13.60
C ILE A 956 49.37 -23.69 13.07
N LYS A 957 49.97 -24.52 13.93
CA LYS A 957 50.44 -25.86 13.58
C LYS A 957 49.30 -26.77 13.13
N VAL A 958 48.20 -26.80 13.89
CA VAL A 958 47.01 -27.61 13.58
C VAL A 958 46.31 -27.08 12.32
N ALA A 959 46.19 -25.76 12.16
CA ALA A 959 45.56 -25.14 11.00
C ALA A 959 46.36 -25.39 9.70
N ARG A 960 47.69 -25.25 9.73
CA ARG A 960 48.56 -25.55 8.58
C ARG A 960 48.49 -27.03 8.20
N GLY A 961 48.55 -27.93 9.19
CA GLY A 961 48.46 -29.37 8.96
C GLY A 961 47.12 -29.80 8.35
N ALA A 962 46.02 -29.11 8.69
CA ALA A 962 44.71 -29.34 8.08
C ALA A 962 44.63 -28.80 6.63
N GLN A 963 45.22 -27.63 6.35
CA GLN A 963 45.22 -27.03 5.01
C GLN A 963 46.07 -27.83 4.00
N THR A 964 47.24 -28.33 4.40
CA THR A 964 48.10 -29.15 3.52
C THR A 964 47.40 -30.45 3.11
N PHE A 965 46.62 -31.05 4.01
CA PHE A 965 45.81 -32.23 3.71
C PHE A 965 44.70 -31.93 2.69
N ASN A 966 44.04 -30.78 2.77
CA ASN A 966 42.96 -30.40 1.84
C ASN A 966 43.46 -30.00 0.44
N THR A 967 44.72 -29.58 0.27
CA THR A 967 45.31 -29.31 -1.05
C THR A 967 45.80 -30.57 -1.78
N LEU A 968 46.01 -31.66 -1.05
CA LEU A 968 46.43 -32.96 -1.60
C LEU A 968 45.23 -33.89 -1.92
N SER A 969 44.04 -33.56 -1.41
CA SER A 969 42.76 -34.22 -1.69
C SER A 969 41.94 -33.47 -2.72
#